data_AF-A0A0Q0X235-F1
#
_entry.id   AF-A0A0Q0X235-F1
#
_cell.length_a   1.000
_cell.length_b   1.000
_cell.length_c   1.000
_cell.angle_alpha   90.00
_cell.angle_beta   90.00
_cell.angle_gamma   90.00
#
_symmetry.space_group_name_H-M   'P 1'
#
loop_
_entity.id
_entity.type
_entity.pdbx_description
1 polymer ?
#
loop_
_entity_poly.entity_id
_entity_poly.type
_entity_poly.pdbx_seq_one_letter_code
_entity_poly.pdbx_strand_id
1 'polypeptide(L)'
;MFILVFSVSCSKPNPSFKKEDISIIPKPLNFKLNEGSFEIKENTAIILDSRNQEKAADFLVSMFEKAADYNLELKNTLAEGAFFFKNVEGLKQGAYTLEVNTTSIVIEASDEGGFFNAVQTIRQLLPVAVESSKKTASDWFVPAVSIEDEPRFSWRGMHMDFSRHFFNIDEVKAFLDYMALYKLNTYHMHLTDDQGWRIEIKKYPLLTEKGAWRTPNNQDTICNTRAIENELYKIDESNFKEMDGERKYGGFFTQEQIKEIISYADERNITVIPEIDMPGHFMSAIDNYPFLLCEGEESGFDTVFTKPACLAEDTTYKFMENILTEVAELFPSKYIHIGGDEVNIRTWKKCPNCQVMIKKHHLEDEHELQSHFNRHIEKFLQSKGKQLMGWDEIVTGGLTEDASVMWWRGWRPEAPGIAADNGNDIVITTTDAYYFDYLNEGNPVEKIYNYEPVPDYFTPKQTERVLGLQANLWSEWIPSFKRLQYQAFPRMLAVSENGWATQEKDFGEFNSRLEKQYSRLDALDVYYYIPAVKGLEKDIAYVDSTKVALELAYPLKDVEIYYSLDGRSPTKEAIKYEAPFMVNDTIEIKARAYRGEKFNDLKKAKVIQKTYKEASGKTPKESGLKRWITRGKFKKVEDIKTPINGNYTKVDSIALGDFKDEKNFSMIYQGYFKAEKDAVYEFETRSDGGNLLYIDDELIVDNGGYHGPRKRYGKVALKKGWHPISIRYKPSQNPRMINVWYGVQGEQLIPIDSQVTGH
;
A
#
# COMPACT_ATOMS: atom_id res chain seq x y z
N MET A 1 7.08 -18.59 78.21
CA MET A 1 7.42 -17.52 77.25
C MET A 1 7.41 -18.15 75.86
N PHE A 2 6.27 -18.08 75.17
CA PHE A 2 6.13 -18.61 73.81
C PHE A 2 6.73 -17.59 72.85
N ILE A 3 7.83 -17.95 72.18
CA ILE A 3 8.43 -17.14 71.13
C ILE A 3 7.68 -17.48 69.84
N LEU A 4 6.78 -16.60 69.42
CA LEU A 4 6.22 -16.60 68.07
C LEU A 4 7.32 -16.13 67.11
N VAL A 5 7.82 -17.03 66.28
CA VAL A 5 8.64 -16.70 65.12
C VAL A 5 7.71 -16.30 63.99
N PHE A 6 7.57 -14.99 63.74
CA PHE A 6 6.96 -14.49 62.51
C PHE A 6 7.94 -14.72 61.35
N SER A 7 7.68 -15.76 60.56
CA SER A 7 8.27 -15.92 59.23
C SER A 7 7.65 -14.87 58.30
N VAL A 8 8.27 -13.70 58.21
CA VAL A 8 7.97 -12.72 57.17
C VAL A 8 8.49 -13.30 55.86
N SER A 9 7.60 -13.91 55.08
CA SER A 9 7.89 -14.29 53.70
C SER A 9 8.00 -13.00 52.89
N CYS A 10 9.24 -12.52 52.68
CA CYS A 10 9.51 -11.45 51.72
C CYS A 10 9.33 -12.02 50.30
N SER A 11 8.10 -12.06 49.80
CA SER A 11 7.88 -12.11 48.36
C SER A 11 8.46 -10.83 47.77
N LYS A 12 9.33 -10.95 46.76
CA LYS A 12 9.76 -9.78 45.99
C LYS A 12 8.51 -9.12 45.39
N PRO A 13 8.35 -7.79 45.51
CA PRO A 13 7.23 -7.11 44.88
C PRO A 13 7.33 -7.25 43.35
N ASN A 14 6.19 -7.47 42.71
CA ASN A 14 6.07 -7.51 41.25
C ASN A 14 6.60 -6.20 40.64
N PRO A 15 7.18 -6.23 39.43
CA PRO A 15 7.70 -5.03 38.78
C PRO A 15 6.58 -3.99 38.55
N SER A 16 6.96 -2.72 38.68
CA SER A 16 6.13 -1.58 38.27
C SER A 16 6.52 -1.13 36.87
N PHE A 17 5.53 -0.67 36.09
CA PHE A 17 5.72 -0.15 34.74
C PHE A 17 5.46 1.35 34.69
N LYS A 18 6.06 2.03 33.72
CA LYS A 18 5.79 3.43 33.37
C LYS A 18 5.00 3.49 32.07
N LYS A 19 4.36 4.63 31.80
CA LYS A 19 3.62 4.83 30.54
C LYS A 19 4.54 4.68 29.32
N GLU A 20 5.80 5.08 29.45
CA GLU A 20 6.79 4.94 28.38
C GLU A 20 7.20 3.48 28.12
N ASP A 21 6.88 2.53 29.00
CA ASP A 21 7.15 1.10 28.77
C ASP A 21 6.05 0.44 27.93
N ILE A 22 4.89 1.08 27.81
CA ILE A 22 3.71 0.51 27.15
C ILE A 22 3.72 0.84 25.64
N SER A 23 3.38 -0.18 24.85
CA SER A 23 3.28 -0.10 23.40
C SER A 23 2.11 -0.93 22.91
N ILE A 24 0.93 -0.30 22.79
CA ILE A 24 -0.27 -0.95 22.25
C ILE A 24 -0.63 -0.25 20.94
N ILE A 25 -0.64 -0.97 19.82
CA ILE A 25 -1.18 -0.52 18.54
C ILE A 25 -2.26 -1.52 18.11
N PRO A 26 -3.49 -1.09 17.83
CA PRO A 26 -3.96 0.29 17.79
C PRO A 26 -4.16 0.91 19.19
N LYS A 27 -4.23 2.24 19.27
CA LYS A 27 -4.43 3.01 20.50
C LYS A 27 -5.79 2.66 21.11
N PRO A 28 -5.84 2.25 22.40
CA PRO A 28 -7.11 2.02 23.07
C PRO A 28 -7.92 3.31 23.23
N LEU A 29 -9.25 3.21 23.21
CA LEU A 29 -10.15 4.34 23.44
C LEU A 29 -9.88 5.00 24.81
N ASN A 30 -9.90 4.22 25.89
CA ASN A 30 -9.52 4.64 27.22
C ASN A 30 -8.39 3.74 27.76
N PHE A 31 -7.34 4.36 28.32
CA PHE A 31 -6.22 3.64 28.90
C PHE A 31 -5.77 4.31 30.21
N LYS A 32 -5.65 3.52 31.27
CA LYS A 32 -5.07 3.92 32.53
C LYS A 32 -4.05 2.89 33.02
N LEU A 33 -2.83 3.35 33.28
CA LEU A 33 -1.81 2.56 33.95
C LEU A 33 -1.99 2.63 35.47
N ASN A 34 -2.03 1.48 36.13
CA ASN A 34 -2.15 1.34 37.58
C ASN A 34 -0.82 0.85 38.18
N GLU A 35 -0.69 0.88 39.51
CA GLU A 35 0.51 0.39 40.19
C GLU A 35 0.59 -1.15 40.21
N GLY A 36 1.78 -1.68 39.94
CA GLY A 36 2.08 -3.11 40.00
C GLY A 36 1.87 -3.85 38.67
N SER A 37 1.83 -5.17 38.77
CA SER A 37 1.64 -6.08 37.64
C SER A 37 1.13 -7.44 38.08
N PHE A 38 0.49 -8.15 37.15
CA PHE A 38 0.07 -9.53 37.28
C PHE A 38 1.19 -10.46 36.80
N GLU A 39 1.53 -11.47 37.59
CA GLU A 39 2.50 -12.51 37.20
C GLU A 39 1.75 -13.76 36.72
N ILE A 40 1.96 -14.14 35.46
CA ILE A 40 1.45 -15.39 34.92
C ILE A 40 2.42 -16.50 35.30
N LYS A 41 1.91 -17.58 35.89
CA LYS A 41 2.65 -18.76 36.36
C LYS A 41 2.06 -20.04 35.78
N GLU A 42 2.74 -21.17 35.97
CA GLU A 42 2.25 -22.50 35.60
C GLU A 42 0.87 -22.83 36.16
N ASN A 43 0.54 -22.36 37.37
CA ASN A 43 -0.75 -22.60 37.99
C ASN A 43 -1.82 -21.52 37.69
N THR A 44 -1.51 -20.51 36.87
CA THR A 44 -2.47 -19.49 36.47
C THR A 44 -3.60 -20.12 35.66
N ALA A 45 -4.81 -20.01 36.19
CA ALA A 45 -6.01 -20.58 35.56
C ALA A 45 -6.62 -19.61 34.55
N ILE A 46 -7.28 -20.15 33.52
CA ILE A 46 -8.17 -19.41 32.64
C ILE A 46 -9.60 -19.90 32.86
N ILE A 47 -10.50 -19.00 33.23
CA ILE A 47 -11.87 -19.30 33.61
C ILE A 47 -12.81 -18.66 32.60
N LEU A 48 -13.68 -19.48 32.01
CA LEU A 48 -14.68 -19.08 31.02
C LEU A 48 -16.08 -19.25 31.60
N ASP A 49 -17.00 -18.34 31.29
CA ASP A 49 -18.42 -18.45 31.65
C ASP A 49 -19.33 -18.76 30.44
N SER A 50 -18.79 -18.74 29.22
CA SER A 50 -19.53 -18.97 27.98
C SER A 50 -18.64 -19.51 26.85
N ARG A 51 -19.24 -20.18 25.86
CA ARG A 51 -18.53 -20.79 24.72
C ARG A 51 -17.92 -19.79 23.73
N ASN A 52 -18.50 -18.59 23.62
CA ASN A 52 -17.98 -17.52 22.75
C ASN A 52 -16.60 -16.99 23.20
N GLN A 53 -16.05 -17.49 24.30
CA GLN A 53 -14.72 -17.13 24.81
C GLN A 53 -13.65 -18.14 24.42
N GLU A 54 -14.03 -19.35 23.98
CA GLU A 54 -13.13 -20.48 23.76
C GLU A 54 -12.01 -20.13 22.77
N LYS A 55 -12.33 -19.55 21.60
CA LYS A 55 -11.32 -19.16 20.60
C LYS A 55 -10.24 -18.23 21.15
N ALA A 56 -10.64 -17.21 21.91
CA ALA A 56 -9.70 -16.24 22.48
C ALA A 56 -8.81 -16.88 23.57
N ALA A 57 -9.42 -17.74 24.40
CA ALA A 57 -8.71 -18.48 25.44
C ALA A 57 -7.72 -19.50 24.84
N ASP A 58 -8.14 -20.27 23.84
CA ASP A 58 -7.29 -21.24 23.13
C ASP A 58 -6.13 -20.54 22.42
N PHE A 59 -6.37 -19.38 21.81
CA PHE A 59 -5.31 -18.57 21.22
C PHE A 59 -4.26 -18.18 22.28
N LEU A 60 -4.71 -17.67 23.44
CA LEU A 60 -3.82 -17.32 24.56
C LEU A 60 -3.04 -18.53 25.07
N VAL A 61 -3.69 -19.68 25.26
CA VAL A 61 -3.04 -20.93 25.67
C VAL A 61 -1.96 -21.30 24.65
N SER A 62 -2.29 -21.31 23.36
CA SER A 62 -1.35 -21.70 22.29
C SER A 62 -0.09 -20.82 22.23
N MET A 63 -0.19 -19.55 22.63
CA MET A 63 0.97 -18.67 22.73
C MET A 63 1.93 -19.10 23.83
N PHE A 64 1.41 -19.40 25.03
CA PHE A 64 2.22 -19.90 26.14
C PHE A 64 2.77 -21.30 25.86
N GLU A 65 1.99 -22.15 25.20
CA GLU A 65 2.45 -23.47 24.73
C GLU A 65 3.63 -23.37 23.75
N LYS A 66 3.80 -22.26 23.02
CA LYS A 66 4.95 -22.04 22.14
C LYS A 66 6.13 -21.42 22.90
N ALA A 67 5.87 -20.39 23.70
CA ALA A 67 6.92 -19.51 24.24
C ALA A 67 7.35 -19.83 25.69
N ALA A 68 6.45 -20.29 26.57
CA ALA A 68 6.73 -20.49 27.99
C ALA A 68 7.05 -21.96 28.32
N ASP A 69 7.86 -22.23 29.35
CA ASP A 69 8.23 -23.61 29.76
C ASP A 69 7.09 -24.43 30.38
N TYR A 70 5.89 -23.85 30.49
CA TYR A 70 4.69 -24.48 31.03
C TYR A 70 3.48 -24.11 30.16
N ASN A 71 2.36 -24.80 30.40
CA ASN A 71 1.10 -24.57 29.72
C ASN A 71 0.08 -23.96 30.68
N LEU A 72 -0.78 -23.09 30.17
CA LEU A 72 -1.92 -22.58 30.93
C LEU A 72 -3.09 -23.57 30.81
N GLU A 73 -3.87 -23.70 31.88
CA GLU A 73 -5.01 -24.62 31.92
C GLU A 73 -6.34 -23.87 31.97
N LEU A 74 -7.28 -24.29 31.13
CA LEU A 74 -8.70 -23.94 31.27
C LEU A 74 -9.27 -24.63 32.53
N LYS A 75 -9.89 -23.86 33.42
CA LYS A 75 -10.52 -24.39 34.65
C LYS A 75 -11.94 -23.88 34.80
N ASN A 76 -12.79 -24.75 35.35
CA ASN A 76 -14.21 -24.46 35.61
C ASN A 76 -14.48 -24.00 37.05
N THR A 77 -13.45 -23.77 37.85
CA THR A 77 -13.57 -23.33 39.25
C THR A 77 -12.71 -22.11 39.51
N LEU A 78 -13.24 -21.17 40.31
CA LEU A 78 -12.54 -19.98 40.76
C LEU A 78 -11.17 -20.36 41.36
N ALA A 79 -10.13 -19.64 40.94
CA ALA A 79 -8.77 -19.79 41.43
C ALA A 79 -8.20 -18.39 41.75
N GLU A 80 -7.31 -18.31 42.75
CA GLU A 80 -6.51 -17.11 42.98
C GLU A 80 -5.47 -16.99 41.86
N GLY A 81 -5.25 -15.79 41.32
CA GLY A 81 -4.26 -15.59 40.25
C GLY A 81 -4.72 -16.12 38.89
N ALA A 82 -5.89 -15.70 38.41
CA ALA A 82 -6.51 -16.22 37.19
C ALA A 82 -6.92 -15.15 36.16
N PHE A 83 -7.13 -15.59 34.92
CA PHE A 83 -7.87 -14.88 33.89
C PHE A 83 -9.37 -15.20 34.03
N PHE A 84 -10.21 -14.17 34.03
CA PHE A 84 -11.66 -14.30 34.06
C PHE A 84 -12.25 -13.70 32.78
N PHE A 85 -12.75 -14.57 31.90
CA PHE A 85 -13.51 -14.18 30.73
C PHE A 85 -14.99 -14.13 31.13
N LYS A 86 -15.60 -12.97 30.95
CA LYS A 86 -16.98 -12.71 31.40
C LYS A 86 -17.83 -12.18 30.25
N ASN A 87 -18.92 -12.87 29.96
CA ASN A 87 -19.86 -12.42 28.94
C ASN A 87 -20.76 -11.31 29.50
N VAL A 88 -20.73 -10.14 28.85
CA VAL A 88 -21.57 -8.98 29.20
C VAL A 88 -22.43 -8.56 28.02
N GLU A 89 -23.54 -7.87 28.26
CA GLU A 89 -24.41 -7.34 27.21
C GLU A 89 -24.16 -5.84 26.98
N GLY A 90 -24.47 -5.35 25.77
CA GLY A 90 -24.52 -3.92 25.47
C GLY A 90 -23.23 -3.28 24.95
N LEU A 91 -22.14 -4.04 24.78
CA LEU A 91 -20.94 -3.54 24.11
C LEU A 91 -21.06 -3.64 22.58
N LYS A 92 -20.41 -2.70 21.88
CA LYS A 92 -20.32 -2.70 20.41
C LYS A 92 -19.58 -3.95 19.93
N GLN A 93 -19.86 -4.40 18.70
CA GLN A 93 -19.18 -5.56 18.15
C GLN A 93 -17.64 -5.39 18.17
N GLY A 94 -16.93 -6.37 18.74
CA GLY A 94 -15.48 -6.33 18.87
C GLY A 94 -14.93 -5.46 20.01
N ALA A 95 -15.80 -4.82 20.80
CA ALA A 95 -15.41 -4.03 21.97
C ALA A 95 -15.16 -4.90 23.20
N TYR A 96 -14.36 -4.39 24.13
CA TYR A 96 -14.03 -5.08 25.38
C TYR A 96 -13.67 -4.09 26.50
N THR A 97 -13.74 -4.57 27.74
CA THR A 97 -13.05 -3.99 28.88
C THR A 97 -11.97 -4.96 29.37
N LEU A 98 -10.86 -4.43 29.84
CA LEU A 98 -9.72 -5.19 30.37
C LEU A 98 -9.23 -4.53 31.66
N GLU A 99 -9.38 -5.27 32.75
CA GLU A 99 -8.86 -4.89 34.07
C GLU A 99 -7.76 -5.86 34.49
N VAL A 100 -6.54 -5.35 34.64
CA VAL A 100 -5.38 -6.08 35.16
C VAL A 100 -4.98 -5.48 36.49
N ASN A 101 -4.96 -6.30 37.53
CA ASN A 101 -4.44 -5.95 38.85
C ASN A 101 -3.40 -6.98 39.30
N THR A 102 -2.86 -6.85 40.51
CA THR A 102 -1.79 -7.75 41.00
C THR A 102 -2.24 -9.20 41.27
N THR A 103 -3.54 -9.47 41.23
CA THR A 103 -4.17 -10.75 41.62
C THR A 103 -5.05 -11.38 40.54
N SER A 104 -5.47 -10.64 39.52
CA SER A 104 -6.29 -11.16 38.43
C SER A 104 -6.22 -10.34 37.14
N ILE A 105 -6.63 -10.98 36.05
CA ILE A 105 -6.96 -10.34 34.77
C ILE A 105 -8.43 -10.61 34.50
N VAL A 106 -9.23 -9.56 34.28
CA VAL A 106 -10.66 -9.66 33.96
C VAL A 106 -10.89 -9.09 32.57
N ILE A 107 -11.53 -9.87 31.72
CA ILE A 107 -11.90 -9.52 30.35
C ILE A 107 -13.41 -9.59 30.23
N GLU A 108 -14.05 -8.48 29.85
CA GLU A 108 -15.50 -8.44 29.59
C GLU A 108 -15.75 -8.06 28.13
N ALA A 109 -16.59 -8.82 27.44
CA ALA A 109 -16.98 -8.58 26.06
C ALA A 109 -18.39 -9.14 25.78
N SER A 110 -19.02 -8.67 24.69
CA SER A 110 -20.34 -9.14 24.23
C SER A 110 -20.27 -10.17 23.10
N ASP A 111 -19.11 -10.36 22.47
CA ASP A 111 -18.92 -11.30 21.36
C ASP A 111 -17.49 -11.88 21.30
N GLU A 112 -17.30 -12.87 20.43
CA GLU A 112 -16.02 -13.56 20.21
C GLU A 112 -14.89 -12.59 19.82
N GLY A 113 -15.19 -11.60 18.98
CA GLY A 113 -14.24 -10.60 18.52
C GLY A 113 -13.75 -9.69 19.64
N GLY A 114 -14.62 -9.32 20.57
CA GLY A 114 -14.26 -8.52 21.74
C GLY A 114 -13.27 -9.24 22.66
N PHE A 115 -13.56 -10.51 23.00
CA PHE A 115 -12.63 -11.33 23.78
C PHE A 115 -11.29 -11.51 23.06
N PHE A 116 -11.32 -11.75 21.75
CA PHE A 116 -10.10 -11.92 20.96
C PHE A 116 -9.27 -10.64 20.91
N ASN A 117 -9.89 -9.47 20.68
CA ASN A 117 -9.22 -8.18 20.69
C ASN A 117 -8.58 -7.85 22.04
N ALA A 118 -9.24 -8.21 23.16
CA ALA A 118 -8.66 -8.08 24.50
C ALA A 118 -7.39 -8.92 24.66
N VAL A 119 -7.41 -10.18 24.18
CA VAL A 119 -6.24 -11.07 24.18
C VAL A 119 -5.10 -10.49 23.33
N GLN A 120 -5.38 -9.85 22.19
CA GLN A 120 -4.34 -9.17 21.40
C GLN A 120 -3.74 -7.95 22.14
N THR A 121 -4.54 -7.24 22.95
CA THR A 121 -4.01 -6.19 23.84
C THR A 121 -3.10 -6.78 24.92
N ILE A 122 -3.50 -7.89 25.55
CA ILE A 122 -2.67 -8.61 26.53
C ILE A 122 -1.38 -9.10 25.89
N ARG A 123 -1.44 -9.66 24.67
CA ARG A 123 -0.25 -10.07 23.89
C ARG A 123 0.75 -8.94 23.72
N GLN A 124 0.29 -7.72 23.47
CA GLN A 124 1.16 -6.56 23.31
C GLN A 124 1.71 -6.02 24.64
N LEU A 125 0.95 -6.18 25.73
CA LEU A 125 1.38 -5.86 27.10
C LEU A 125 2.39 -6.85 27.66
N LEU A 126 2.38 -8.10 27.20
CA LEU A 126 3.35 -9.13 27.56
C LEU A 126 4.75 -8.83 26.99
N PRO A 127 5.83 -9.35 27.62
CA PRO A 127 7.18 -9.26 27.08
C PRO A 127 7.26 -9.81 25.65
N VAL A 128 8.16 -9.24 24.84
CA VAL A 128 8.42 -9.67 23.44
C VAL A 128 8.72 -11.17 23.33
N ALA A 129 9.26 -11.78 24.39
CA ALA A 129 9.51 -13.20 24.50
C ALA A 129 8.28 -14.08 24.20
N VAL A 130 7.05 -13.56 24.36
CA VAL A 130 5.82 -14.29 24.07
C VAL A 130 5.66 -14.63 22.58
N GLU A 131 6.34 -13.90 21.69
CA GLU A 131 6.33 -14.19 20.25
C GLU A 131 7.32 -15.28 19.85
N SER A 132 8.12 -15.77 20.79
CA SER A 132 9.14 -16.77 20.49
C SER A 132 8.52 -18.06 19.97
N SER A 133 9.04 -18.56 18.85
CA SER A 133 8.73 -19.89 18.32
C SER A 133 9.41 -21.03 19.09
N LYS A 134 10.20 -20.69 20.11
CA LYS A 134 10.90 -21.63 20.99
C LYS A 134 10.63 -21.28 22.44
N LYS A 135 10.59 -22.32 23.28
CA LYS A 135 10.53 -22.19 24.73
C LYS A 135 11.66 -21.29 25.24
N THR A 136 11.30 -20.28 26.03
CA THR A 136 12.23 -19.31 26.60
C THR A 136 11.90 -19.05 28.06
N ALA A 137 12.94 -19.03 28.90
CA ALA A 137 12.79 -18.55 30.25
C ALA A 137 12.57 -17.03 30.21
N SER A 138 11.41 -16.59 30.68
CA SER A 138 11.04 -15.18 30.81
C SER A 138 10.13 -15.02 32.02
N ASP A 139 10.19 -13.86 32.66
CA ASP A 139 9.19 -13.51 33.66
C ASP A 139 7.95 -12.96 32.96
N TRP A 140 6.82 -13.64 33.08
CA TRP A 140 5.59 -13.33 32.33
C TRP A 140 4.71 -12.34 33.10
N PHE A 141 5.11 -11.08 33.09
CA PHE A 141 4.35 -10.00 33.74
C PHE A 141 3.45 -9.25 32.76
N VAL A 142 2.21 -8.96 33.19
CA VAL A 142 1.29 -8.04 32.53
C VAL A 142 1.15 -6.80 33.42
N PRO A 143 1.44 -5.58 32.92
CA PRO A 143 1.25 -4.34 33.68
C PRO A 143 -0.19 -4.20 34.19
N ALA A 144 -0.36 -3.70 35.43
CA ALA A 144 -1.68 -3.40 35.95
C ALA A 144 -2.30 -2.23 35.17
N VAL A 145 -3.45 -2.44 34.55
CA VAL A 145 -4.11 -1.47 33.66
C VAL A 145 -5.63 -1.55 33.77
N SER A 146 -6.29 -0.46 33.41
CA SER A 146 -7.73 -0.39 33.16
C SER A 146 -7.93 0.12 31.74
N ILE A 147 -8.58 -0.67 30.89
CA ILE A 147 -8.79 -0.36 29.47
C ILE A 147 -10.26 -0.58 29.11
N GLU A 148 -10.85 0.40 28.43
CA GLU A 148 -12.12 0.26 27.71
C GLU A 148 -11.82 0.58 26.25
N ASP A 149 -12.25 -0.30 25.34
CA ASP A 149 -11.79 -0.20 23.96
C ASP A 149 -12.83 -0.74 22.99
N GLU A 150 -12.94 -0.07 21.83
CA GLU A 150 -13.85 -0.45 20.76
C GLU A 150 -13.30 0.00 19.40
N PRO A 151 -13.61 -0.75 18.31
CA PRO A 151 -13.17 -0.35 16.99
C PRO A 151 -13.98 0.84 16.47
N ARG A 152 -13.32 1.83 15.86
CA ARG A 152 -13.98 2.89 15.07
C ARG A 152 -14.82 2.30 13.94
N PHE A 153 -14.24 1.41 13.13
CA PHE A 153 -14.87 0.81 11.96
C PHE A 153 -15.08 -0.70 12.10
N SER A 154 -16.16 -1.22 11.52
CA SER A 154 -16.44 -2.67 11.51
C SER A 154 -15.54 -3.42 10.52
N TRP A 155 -15.11 -2.76 9.44
CA TRP A 155 -14.19 -3.31 8.44
C TRP A 155 -12.77 -2.75 8.61
N ARG A 156 -11.82 -3.63 8.94
CA ARG A 156 -10.39 -3.29 9.08
C ARG A 156 -9.58 -4.30 8.29
N GLY A 157 -9.38 -4.00 7.01
CA GLY A 157 -9.01 -5.01 6.03
C GLY A 157 -7.57 -4.96 5.52
N MET A 158 -7.10 -6.11 5.04
CA MET A 158 -5.92 -6.24 4.18
C MET A 158 -6.27 -7.07 2.96
N HIS A 159 -5.81 -6.63 1.80
CA HIS A 159 -5.90 -7.36 0.53
C HIS A 159 -4.55 -7.95 0.14
N MET A 160 -4.58 -9.14 -0.46
CA MET A 160 -3.42 -9.84 -0.98
C MET A 160 -3.72 -10.43 -2.36
N ASP A 161 -2.92 -10.02 -3.35
CA ASP A 161 -2.97 -10.52 -4.73
C ASP A 161 -2.15 -11.79 -4.87
N PHE A 162 -2.81 -12.88 -5.30
CA PHE A 162 -2.19 -14.17 -5.57
C PHE A 162 -1.96 -14.42 -7.06
N SER A 163 -2.55 -13.60 -7.94
CA SER A 163 -2.52 -13.83 -9.37
C SER A 163 -1.17 -13.46 -9.97
N ARG A 164 -0.68 -12.23 -9.74
CA ARG A 164 0.55 -11.76 -10.40
C ARG A 164 1.78 -12.51 -9.90
N HIS A 165 1.91 -12.67 -8.57
CA HIS A 165 2.82 -13.63 -7.93
C HIS A 165 2.10 -14.43 -6.83
N PHE A 166 2.35 -15.74 -6.77
CA PHE A 166 1.68 -16.66 -5.85
C PHE A 166 2.40 -16.75 -4.51
N PHE A 167 1.63 -16.90 -3.43
CA PHE A 167 2.09 -17.12 -2.07
C PHE A 167 1.45 -18.40 -1.53
N ASN A 168 2.23 -19.22 -0.84
CA ASN A 168 1.79 -20.51 -0.34
C ASN A 168 0.94 -20.38 0.95
N ILE A 169 0.35 -21.49 1.38
CA ILE A 169 -0.56 -21.50 2.55
C ILE A 169 0.12 -21.07 3.86
N ASP A 170 1.39 -21.38 4.06
CA ASP A 170 2.11 -21.00 5.29
C ASP A 170 2.37 -19.49 5.33
N GLU A 171 2.64 -18.88 4.18
CA GLU A 171 2.75 -17.43 4.02
C GLU A 171 1.41 -16.73 4.28
N VAL A 172 0.29 -17.30 3.82
CA VAL A 172 -1.06 -16.79 4.13
C VAL A 172 -1.33 -16.85 5.63
N LYS A 173 -1.03 -17.97 6.28
CA LYS A 173 -1.21 -18.12 7.74
C LYS A 173 -0.38 -17.12 8.52
N ALA A 174 0.89 -16.92 8.14
CA ALA A 174 1.75 -15.92 8.75
C ALA A 174 1.18 -14.49 8.58
N PHE A 175 0.62 -14.17 7.42
CA PHE A 175 -0.03 -12.88 7.20
C PHE A 175 -1.27 -12.68 8.08
N LEU A 176 -2.11 -13.72 8.22
CA LEU A 176 -3.27 -13.72 9.13
C LEU A 176 -2.84 -13.57 10.61
N ASP A 177 -1.73 -14.16 11.02
CA ASP A 177 -1.16 -13.96 12.36
C ASP A 177 -0.78 -12.50 12.62
N TYR A 178 -0.26 -11.80 11.59
CA TYR A 178 0.05 -10.37 11.71
C TYR A 178 -1.21 -9.50 11.77
N MET A 179 -2.21 -9.81 10.95
CA MET A 179 -3.50 -9.13 10.98
C MET A 179 -4.15 -9.25 12.37
N ALA A 180 -4.14 -10.46 12.94
CA ALA A 180 -4.66 -10.73 14.27
C ALA A 180 -3.95 -9.89 15.34
N LEU A 181 -2.60 -9.84 15.34
CA LEU A 181 -1.81 -9.05 16.30
C LEU A 181 -2.27 -7.57 16.37
N TYR A 182 -2.64 -7.01 15.22
CA TYR A 182 -3.02 -5.61 15.06
C TYR A 182 -4.54 -5.42 14.86
N LYS A 183 -5.36 -6.37 15.32
CA LYS A 183 -6.84 -6.27 15.36
C LYS A 183 -7.51 -6.00 14.00
N LEU A 184 -6.87 -6.38 12.89
CA LEU A 184 -7.45 -6.37 11.55
C LEU A 184 -8.32 -7.63 11.39
N ASN A 185 -9.51 -7.49 10.82
CA ASN A 185 -10.55 -8.54 10.86
C ASN A 185 -11.10 -8.96 9.50
N THR A 186 -10.63 -8.36 8.41
CA THR A 186 -11.10 -8.74 7.06
C THR A 186 -9.93 -9.00 6.13
N TYR A 187 -9.86 -10.22 5.60
CA TYR A 187 -8.82 -10.63 4.66
C TYR A 187 -9.41 -10.79 3.27
N HIS A 188 -9.01 -9.92 2.36
CA HIS A 188 -9.48 -9.91 0.97
C HIS A 188 -8.49 -10.66 0.07
N MET A 189 -8.89 -11.84 -0.41
CA MET A 189 -8.06 -12.69 -1.27
C MET A 189 -8.39 -12.45 -2.74
N HIS A 190 -7.48 -11.78 -3.47
CA HIS A 190 -7.59 -11.66 -4.92
C HIS A 190 -6.99 -12.89 -5.59
N LEU A 191 -7.89 -13.80 -5.99
CA LEU A 191 -7.54 -15.16 -6.40
C LEU A 191 -7.37 -15.31 -7.91
N THR A 192 -7.82 -14.36 -8.72
CA THR A 192 -7.80 -14.48 -10.17
C THR A 192 -7.58 -13.14 -10.84
N ASP A 193 -6.68 -13.13 -11.82
CA ASP A 193 -6.42 -12.00 -12.72
C ASP A 193 -5.90 -12.58 -14.05
N ASP A 194 -5.46 -11.72 -14.96
CA ASP A 194 -4.93 -12.06 -16.27
C ASP A 194 -3.75 -13.04 -16.21
N GLN A 195 -2.87 -12.90 -15.22
CA GLN A 195 -1.59 -13.63 -15.12
C GLN A 195 -1.72 -14.98 -14.40
N GLY A 196 -2.90 -15.28 -13.85
CA GLY A 196 -3.20 -16.63 -13.40
C GLY A 196 -4.42 -16.78 -12.50
N TRP A 197 -4.89 -18.02 -12.44
CA TRP A 197 -6.04 -18.44 -11.68
C TRP A 197 -5.63 -19.32 -10.48
N ARG A 198 -6.01 -18.93 -9.25
CA ARG A 198 -5.39 -19.46 -8.02
C ARG A 198 -6.31 -20.28 -7.12
N ILE A 199 -7.52 -20.62 -7.59
CA ILE A 199 -8.47 -21.42 -6.81
C ILE A 199 -9.05 -22.56 -7.64
N GLU A 200 -9.10 -23.76 -7.07
CA GLU A 200 -9.70 -24.91 -7.71
C GLU A 200 -11.23 -24.77 -7.88
N ILE A 201 -11.70 -24.90 -9.12
CA ILE A 201 -13.13 -25.02 -9.47
C ILE A 201 -13.33 -26.41 -10.09
N LYS A 202 -14.06 -27.28 -9.39
CA LYS A 202 -14.21 -28.70 -9.77
C LYS A 202 -14.86 -28.85 -11.14
N LYS A 203 -15.82 -27.99 -11.47
CA LYS A 203 -16.51 -28.02 -12.78
C LYS A 203 -15.63 -27.56 -13.95
N TYR A 204 -14.57 -26.79 -13.69
CA TYR A 204 -13.70 -26.19 -14.70
C TYR A 204 -12.23 -26.43 -14.38
N PRO A 205 -11.75 -27.69 -14.49
CA PRO A 205 -10.40 -28.07 -14.06
C PRO A 205 -9.28 -27.35 -14.82
N LEU A 206 -9.50 -26.95 -16.08
CA LEU A 206 -8.47 -26.23 -16.87
C LEU A 206 -8.09 -24.88 -16.26
N LEU A 207 -8.95 -24.29 -15.42
CA LEU A 207 -8.63 -23.07 -14.70
C LEU A 207 -7.38 -23.24 -13.82
N THR A 208 -7.16 -24.41 -13.23
CA THR A 208 -5.97 -24.68 -12.39
C THR A 208 -4.95 -25.62 -13.03
N GLU A 209 -5.39 -26.58 -13.86
CA GLU A 209 -4.47 -27.44 -14.60
C GLU A 209 -3.59 -26.65 -15.58
N LYS A 210 -4.13 -25.55 -16.14
CA LYS A 210 -3.43 -24.68 -17.08
C LYS A 210 -3.44 -23.22 -16.67
N GLY A 211 -4.59 -22.65 -16.30
CA GLY A 211 -4.70 -21.23 -15.95
C GLY A 211 -3.87 -20.80 -14.73
N ALA A 212 -3.52 -21.73 -13.84
CA ALA A 212 -2.61 -21.45 -12.73
C ALA A 212 -1.12 -21.37 -13.15
N TRP A 213 -0.76 -21.68 -14.40
CA TRP A 213 0.63 -21.86 -14.83
C TRP A 213 0.92 -21.04 -16.08
N ARG A 214 1.94 -20.18 -16.01
CA ARG A 214 2.34 -19.31 -17.12
C ARG A 214 3.83 -19.39 -17.42
N THR A 215 4.19 -19.18 -18.68
CA THR A 215 5.59 -18.86 -19.01
C THR A 215 5.94 -17.53 -18.35
N PRO A 216 7.15 -17.37 -17.79
CA PRO A 216 7.57 -16.10 -17.19
C PRO A 216 7.36 -14.92 -18.16
N ASN A 217 6.74 -13.86 -17.66
CA ASN A 217 6.33 -12.68 -18.41
C ASN A 217 7.25 -11.48 -18.09
N ASN A 218 6.85 -10.28 -18.54
CA ASN A 218 7.62 -9.06 -18.30
C ASN A 218 7.70 -8.67 -16.81
N GLN A 219 6.69 -8.99 -16.00
CA GLN A 219 6.72 -8.75 -14.56
C GLN A 219 7.83 -9.56 -13.89
N ASP A 220 7.90 -10.88 -14.19
CA ASP A 220 8.97 -11.74 -13.66
C ASP A 220 10.35 -11.27 -14.11
N THR A 221 10.48 -10.86 -15.37
CA THR A 221 11.75 -10.38 -15.94
C THR A 221 12.27 -9.13 -15.21
N ILE A 222 11.38 -8.19 -14.89
CA ILE A 222 11.74 -6.99 -14.13
C ILE A 222 12.05 -7.35 -12.67
N CYS A 223 11.31 -8.25 -12.02
CA CYS A 223 11.64 -8.76 -10.70
C CYS A 223 13.03 -9.40 -10.66
N ASN A 224 13.33 -10.31 -11.59
CA ASN A 224 14.65 -10.94 -11.70
C ASN A 224 15.77 -9.93 -11.97
N THR A 225 15.50 -8.87 -12.74
CA THR A 225 16.47 -7.79 -12.96
C THR A 225 16.75 -7.03 -11.67
N ARG A 226 15.71 -6.72 -10.88
CA ARG A 226 15.84 -6.05 -9.57
C ARG A 226 16.51 -6.95 -8.53
N ALA A 227 16.32 -8.27 -8.63
CA ALA A 227 16.91 -9.26 -7.73
C ALA A 227 18.45 -9.22 -7.71
N ILE A 228 19.08 -8.70 -8.77
CA ILE A 228 20.54 -8.49 -8.85
C ILE A 228 21.02 -7.51 -7.78
N GLU A 229 20.26 -6.42 -7.52
CA GLU A 229 20.63 -5.40 -6.53
C GLU A 229 19.93 -5.61 -5.17
N ASN A 230 18.75 -6.26 -5.16
CA ASN A 230 17.96 -6.50 -3.95
C ASN A 230 17.29 -7.88 -4.01
N GLU A 231 17.80 -8.82 -3.21
CA GLU A 231 17.35 -10.22 -3.17
C GLU A 231 15.86 -10.40 -2.81
N LEU A 232 15.20 -9.39 -2.22
CA LEU A 232 13.76 -9.45 -1.94
C LEU A 232 12.92 -9.59 -3.22
N TYR A 233 13.45 -9.15 -4.37
CA TYR A 233 12.80 -9.33 -5.66
C TYR A 233 13.05 -10.70 -6.30
N LYS A 234 13.80 -11.59 -5.64
CA LYS A 234 13.97 -12.95 -6.11
C LYS A 234 12.63 -13.69 -6.02
N ILE A 235 12.21 -14.26 -7.14
CA ILE A 235 11.03 -15.12 -7.22
C ILE A 235 11.39 -16.46 -6.57
N ASP A 236 10.48 -17.00 -5.75
CA ASP A 236 10.70 -18.31 -5.14
C ASP A 236 10.71 -19.42 -6.21
N GLU A 237 11.75 -20.25 -6.17
CA GLU A 237 11.92 -21.40 -7.06
C GLU A 237 10.84 -22.46 -6.83
N SER A 238 10.24 -22.51 -5.63
CA SER A 238 9.15 -23.44 -5.30
C SER A 238 7.88 -23.20 -6.13
N ASN A 239 7.71 -21.98 -6.67
CA ASN A 239 6.60 -21.62 -7.54
C ASN A 239 6.83 -21.97 -9.02
N PHE A 240 7.96 -22.62 -9.35
CA PHE A 240 8.24 -23.08 -10.71
C PHE A 240 8.06 -24.60 -10.87
N LYS A 241 7.54 -24.99 -12.02
CA LYS A 241 7.36 -26.40 -12.40
C LYS A 241 7.66 -26.61 -13.88
N GLU A 242 8.29 -27.73 -14.21
CA GLU A 242 8.40 -28.20 -15.60
C GLU A 242 7.05 -28.78 -16.06
N MET A 243 6.48 -28.18 -17.10
CA MET A 243 5.21 -28.60 -17.70
C MET A 243 5.32 -28.53 -19.23
N ASP A 244 4.99 -29.62 -19.91
CA ASP A 244 5.07 -29.73 -21.37
C ASP A 244 6.44 -29.37 -21.97
N GLY A 245 7.52 -29.62 -21.22
CA GLY A 245 8.89 -29.31 -21.63
C GLY A 245 9.30 -27.84 -21.45
N GLU A 246 8.46 -27.03 -20.79
CA GLU A 246 8.75 -25.64 -20.47
C GLU A 246 8.68 -25.38 -18.95
N ARG A 247 9.60 -24.55 -18.45
CA ARG A 247 9.56 -24.04 -17.08
C ARG A 247 8.44 -23.03 -16.94
N LYS A 248 7.38 -23.39 -16.22
CA LYS A 248 6.23 -22.54 -15.91
C LYS A 248 6.31 -22.03 -14.48
N TYR A 249 5.83 -20.82 -14.27
CA TYR A 249 5.59 -20.24 -12.95
C TYR A 249 4.10 -20.36 -12.60
N GLY A 250 3.79 -20.66 -11.35
CA GLY A 250 2.40 -20.80 -10.93
C GLY A 250 2.21 -21.29 -9.52
N GLY A 251 1.01 -21.83 -9.31
CA GLY A 251 0.50 -22.25 -8.01
C GLY A 251 -0.99 -21.93 -7.89
N PHE A 252 -1.71 -22.73 -7.12
CA PHE A 252 -3.12 -22.52 -6.79
C PHE A 252 -3.48 -23.22 -5.48
N PHE A 253 -4.59 -22.82 -4.88
CA PHE A 253 -5.18 -23.48 -3.72
C PHE A 253 -6.26 -24.47 -4.16
N THR A 254 -6.14 -25.69 -3.66
CA THR A 254 -7.26 -26.65 -3.67
C THR A 254 -8.40 -26.15 -2.78
N GLN A 255 -9.62 -26.66 -2.98
CA GLN A 255 -10.74 -26.28 -2.10
C GLN A 255 -10.50 -26.65 -0.63
N GLU A 256 -9.77 -27.73 -0.35
CA GLU A 256 -9.41 -28.12 1.03
C GLU A 256 -8.41 -27.13 1.66
N GLN A 257 -7.42 -26.65 0.89
CA GLN A 257 -6.52 -25.61 1.36
C GLN A 257 -7.25 -24.28 1.61
N ILE A 258 -8.26 -23.93 0.79
CA ILE A 258 -9.10 -22.77 1.07
C ILE A 258 -9.90 -22.95 2.37
N LYS A 259 -10.49 -24.13 2.62
CA LYS A 259 -11.16 -24.41 3.91
C LYS A 259 -10.21 -24.29 5.09
N GLU A 260 -8.98 -24.76 4.93
CA GLU A 260 -7.93 -24.64 5.94
C GLU A 260 -7.57 -23.17 6.22
N ILE A 261 -7.42 -22.35 5.18
CA ILE A 261 -7.19 -20.89 5.32
C ILE A 261 -8.37 -20.23 6.04
N ILE A 262 -9.61 -20.55 5.67
CA ILE A 262 -10.82 -20.01 6.29
C ILE A 262 -10.88 -20.40 7.77
N SER A 263 -10.61 -21.67 8.10
CA SER A 263 -10.60 -22.15 9.49
C SER A 263 -9.53 -21.41 10.32
N TYR A 264 -8.32 -21.29 9.77
CA TYR A 264 -7.21 -20.61 10.45
C TYR A 264 -7.49 -19.11 10.68
N ALA A 265 -8.18 -18.47 9.73
CA ALA A 265 -8.64 -17.09 9.85
C ALA A 265 -9.77 -16.95 10.89
N ASP A 266 -10.73 -17.87 10.93
CA ASP A 266 -11.85 -17.87 11.90
C ASP A 266 -11.37 -18.02 13.35
N GLU A 267 -10.38 -18.87 13.59
CA GLU A 267 -9.68 -18.97 14.89
C GLU A 267 -9.07 -17.64 15.34
N ARG A 268 -8.85 -16.70 14.40
CA ARG A 268 -8.31 -15.36 14.62
C ARG A 268 -9.35 -14.25 14.52
N ASN A 269 -10.64 -14.60 14.43
CA ASN A 269 -11.73 -13.66 14.18
C ASN A 269 -11.54 -12.81 12.91
N ILE A 270 -10.95 -13.41 11.87
CA ILE A 270 -10.74 -12.78 10.56
C ILE A 270 -11.70 -13.39 9.54
N THR A 271 -12.49 -12.56 8.89
CA THR A 271 -13.37 -12.97 7.78
C THR A 271 -12.59 -12.98 6.48
N VAL A 272 -12.63 -14.09 5.75
CA VAL A 272 -11.99 -14.22 4.42
C VAL A 272 -13.00 -13.91 3.31
N ILE A 273 -12.70 -12.90 2.49
CA ILE A 273 -13.50 -12.46 1.35
C ILE A 273 -12.80 -12.92 0.06
N PRO A 274 -13.43 -13.77 -0.76
CA PRO A 274 -12.87 -14.14 -2.05
C PRO A 274 -13.14 -13.04 -3.08
N GLU A 275 -12.16 -12.78 -3.95
CA GLU A 275 -12.34 -12.06 -5.20
C GLU A 275 -12.05 -12.96 -6.40
N ILE A 276 -13.04 -13.03 -7.28
CA ILE A 276 -12.92 -13.59 -8.63
C ILE A 276 -13.26 -12.45 -9.60
N ASP A 277 -12.25 -11.74 -10.07
CA ASP A 277 -12.46 -10.58 -10.92
C ASP A 277 -13.13 -10.93 -12.25
N MET A 278 -14.18 -10.20 -12.60
CA MET A 278 -14.98 -10.35 -13.81
C MET A 278 -15.75 -9.06 -14.12
N PRO A 279 -16.04 -8.75 -15.41
CA PRO A 279 -15.66 -9.49 -16.61
C PRO A 279 -14.31 -9.04 -17.20
N GLY A 280 -13.67 -8.04 -16.59
CA GLY A 280 -12.26 -7.67 -16.83
C GLY A 280 -11.31 -8.67 -16.16
N HIS A 281 -10.00 -8.47 -16.31
CA HIS A 281 -8.96 -9.28 -15.67
C HIS A 281 -9.15 -10.81 -15.79
N PHE A 282 -9.76 -11.24 -16.90
CA PHE A 282 -10.25 -12.61 -17.08
C PHE A 282 -9.40 -13.42 -18.07
N MET A 283 -8.25 -12.90 -18.50
CA MET A 283 -7.44 -13.51 -19.57
C MET A 283 -7.04 -14.96 -19.26
N SER A 284 -6.68 -15.26 -18.01
CA SER A 284 -6.32 -16.63 -17.60
C SER A 284 -7.46 -17.64 -17.81
N ALA A 285 -8.72 -17.22 -17.64
CA ALA A 285 -9.87 -18.07 -17.90
C ALA A 285 -10.15 -18.17 -19.42
N ILE A 286 -10.09 -17.03 -20.11
CA ILE A 286 -10.31 -16.92 -21.56
C ILE A 286 -9.35 -17.81 -22.35
N ASP A 287 -8.07 -17.82 -22.00
CA ASP A 287 -7.03 -18.64 -22.65
C ASP A 287 -7.35 -20.15 -22.62
N ASN A 288 -8.10 -20.59 -21.61
CA ASN A 288 -8.46 -21.99 -21.40
C ASN A 288 -9.89 -22.33 -21.83
N TYR A 289 -10.75 -21.31 -21.96
CA TYR A 289 -12.14 -21.43 -22.39
C TYR A 289 -12.47 -20.37 -23.46
N PRO A 290 -12.04 -20.56 -24.71
CA PRO A 290 -12.11 -19.52 -25.76
C PRO A 290 -13.53 -19.08 -26.13
N PHE A 291 -14.57 -19.84 -25.76
CA PHE A 291 -15.97 -19.41 -25.96
C PHE A 291 -16.34 -18.15 -25.16
N LEU A 292 -15.48 -17.75 -24.21
CA LEU A 292 -15.60 -16.50 -23.47
C LEU A 292 -15.21 -15.26 -24.29
N LEU A 293 -14.60 -15.41 -25.47
CA LEU A 293 -14.24 -14.30 -26.35
C LEU A 293 -15.44 -13.78 -27.14
N CYS A 294 -15.43 -12.49 -27.47
CA CYS A 294 -16.31 -11.97 -28.50
C CYS A 294 -15.95 -12.59 -29.85
N GLU A 295 -16.93 -12.83 -30.71
CA GLU A 295 -16.68 -13.37 -32.06
C GLU A 295 -15.66 -12.51 -32.83
N GLY A 296 -14.64 -13.16 -33.38
CA GLY A 296 -13.58 -12.51 -34.15
C GLY A 296 -12.47 -11.86 -33.31
N GLU A 297 -12.51 -11.99 -31.99
CA GLU A 297 -11.45 -11.54 -31.10
C GLU A 297 -10.51 -12.69 -30.70
N GLU A 298 -9.25 -12.35 -30.42
CA GLU A 298 -8.25 -13.23 -29.81
C GLU A 298 -7.98 -12.78 -28.37
N SER A 299 -7.57 -13.70 -27.49
CA SER A 299 -7.16 -13.37 -26.13
C SER A 299 -5.91 -12.48 -26.09
N GLY A 300 -5.72 -11.74 -25.00
CA GLY A 300 -4.53 -10.91 -24.77
C GLY A 300 -4.83 -9.44 -24.44
N PHE A 301 -3.75 -8.66 -24.42
CA PHE A 301 -3.78 -7.22 -24.18
C PHE A 301 -4.28 -6.44 -25.41
N ASP A 302 -5.10 -5.40 -25.17
CA ASP A 302 -5.32 -4.32 -26.12
C ASP A 302 -4.27 -3.21 -25.88
N THR A 303 -4.69 -1.97 -25.63
CA THR A 303 -3.78 -0.83 -25.47
C THR A 303 -3.29 -0.63 -24.05
N VAL A 304 -4.12 -0.96 -23.06
CA VAL A 304 -3.83 -0.75 -21.63
C VAL A 304 -4.23 -1.98 -20.81
N PHE A 305 -5.43 -2.50 -21.06
CA PHE A 305 -6.00 -3.67 -20.37
C PHE A 305 -6.22 -4.83 -21.33
N THR A 306 -6.40 -6.02 -20.77
CA THR A 306 -6.79 -7.22 -21.52
C THR A 306 -8.21 -7.12 -22.06
N LYS A 307 -8.51 -7.95 -23.05
CA LYS A 307 -9.87 -8.04 -23.58
C LYS A 307 -10.77 -8.77 -22.58
N PRO A 308 -11.92 -8.19 -22.22
CA PRO A 308 -12.81 -8.79 -21.22
C PRO A 308 -13.60 -9.97 -21.81
N ALA A 309 -14.26 -10.72 -20.93
CA ALA A 309 -15.22 -11.74 -21.34
C ALA A 309 -16.37 -11.15 -22.16
N CYS A 310 -16.91 -11.95 -23.08
CA CYS A 310 -18.03 -11.59 -23.94
C CYS A 310 -19.35 -11.67 -23.17
N LEU A 311 -19.98 -10.52 -22.95
CA LEU A 311 -21.28 -10.42 -22.26
C LEU A 311 -22.48 -10.63 -23.19
N ALA A 312 -22.27 -11.17 -24.40
CA ALA A 312 -23.33 -11.39 -25.37
C ALA A 312 -23.98 -12.77 -25.31
N GLU A 313 -23.30 -13.75 -24.71
CA GLU A 313 -23.67 -15.16 -24.79
C GLU A 313 -24.08 -15.71 -23.42
N ASP A 314 -25.21 -16.42 -23.36
CA ASP A 314 -25.71 -17.06 -22.13
C ASP A 314 -24.68 -18.06 -21.53
N THR A 315 -23.82 -18.63 -22.37
CA THR A 315 -22.74 -19.54 -21.95
C THR A 315 -21.71 -18.85 -21.07
N THR A 316 -21.39 -17.57 -21.30
CA THR A 316 -20.49 -16.77 -20.45
C THR A 316 -21.09 -16.57 -19.07
N TYR A 317 -22.35 -16.15 -18.99
CA TYR A 317 -23.06 -16.01 -17.72
C TYR A 317 -23.11 -17.34 -16.98
N LYS A 318 -23.44 -18.44 -17.69
CA LYS A 318 -23.51 -19.75 -17.06
C LYS A 318 -22.15 -20.22 -16.52
N PHE A 319 -21.07 -19.90 -17.22
CA PHE A 319 -19.71 -20.20 -16.78
C PHE A 319 -19.38 -19.48 -15.46
N MET A 320 -19.63 -18.17 -15.40
CA MET A 320 -19.39 -17.36 -14.21
C MET A 320 -20.28 -17.76 -13.03
N GLU A 321 -21.58 -18.02 -13.25
CA GLU A 321 -22.50 -18.53 -12.22
C GLU A 321 -22.05 -19.88 -11.65
N ASN A 322 -21.53 -20.77 -12.49
CA ASN A 322 -21.04 -22.06 -12.04
C ASN A 322 -19.81 -21.91 -11.14
N ILE A 323 -18.87 -21.01 -11.48
CA ILE A 323 -17.73 -20.67 -10.62
C ILE A 323 -18.21 -20.08 -9.30
N LEU A 324 -19.08 -19.07 -9.37
CA LEU A 324 -19.60 -18.39 -8.18
C LEU A 324 -20.49 -19.31 -7.32
N THR A 325 -21.07 -20.37 -7.87
CA THR A 325 -21.75 -21.42 -7.08
C THR A 325 -20.76 -22.11 -6.14
N GLU A 326 -19.64 -22.60 -6.68
CA GLU A 326 -18.63 -23.30 -5.88
C GLU A 326 -17.96 -22.34 -4.87
N VAL A 327 -17.69 -21.10 -5.28
CA VAL A 327 -17.13 -20.06 -4.38
C VAL A 327 -18.11 -19.70 -3.26
N ALA A 328 -19.40 -19.52 -3.56
CA ALA A 328 -20.41 -19.20 -2.56
C ALA A 328 -20.64 -20.33 -1.54
N GLU A 329 -20.48 -21.58 -1.95
CA GLU A 329 -20.55 -22.74 -1.07
C GLU A 329 -19.29 -22.88 -0.20
N LEU A 330 -18.12 -22.49 -0.73
CA LEU A 330 -16.83 -22.64 -0.06
C LEU A 330 -16.56 -21.56 1.01
N PHE A 331 -16.92 -20.31 0.73
CA PHE A 331 -16.62 -19.18 1.61
C PHE A 331 -17.82 -18.83 2.50
N PRO A 332 -17.68 -18.81 3.83
CA PRO A 332 -18.78 -18.46 4.74
C PRO A 332 -19.12 -16.97 4.73
N SER A 333 -18.20 -16.11 4.28
CA SER A 333 -18.39 -14.66 4.17
C SER A 333 -19.73 -14.28 3.55
N LYS A 334 -20.33 -13.20 4.07
CA LYS A 334 -21.51 -12.54 3.49
C LYS A 334 -21.20 -12.00 2.09
N TYR A 335 -19.99 -11.49 1.89
CA TYR A 335 -19.56 -10.84 0.66
C TYR A 335 -18.77 -11.77 -0.25
N ILE A 336 -19.00 -11.64 -1.56
CA ILE A 336 -18.12 -12.13 -2.62
C ILE A 336 -17.77 -10.93 -3.49
N HIS A 337 -16.47 -10.70 -3.68
CA HIS A 337 -15.98 -9.63 -4.53
C HIS A 337 -15.88 -10.14 -5.97
N ILE A 338 -16.38 -9.37 -6.92
CA ILE A 338 -16.33 -9.73 -8.35
C ILE A 338 -15.39 -8.84 -9.15
N GLY A 339 -14.64 -7.97 -8.48
CA GLY A 339 -13.77 -6.98 -9.10
C GLY A 339 -14.56 -5.96 -9.89
N GLY A 340 -14.49 -6.04 -11.22
CA GLY A 340 -15.23 -5.19 -12.15
C GLY A 340 -14.53 -3.89 -12.51
N ASP A 341 -13.24 -3.77 -12.20
CA ASP A 341 -12.36 -2.67 -12.55
C ASP A 341 -11.78 -2.81 -13.96
N GLU A 342 -11.27 -1.67 -14.46
CA GLU A 342 -10.43 -1.59 -15.68
C GLU A 342 -10.95 -2.30 -16.94
N VAL A 343 -12.27 -2.50 -17.04
CA VAL A 343 -12.90 -3.26 -18.14
C VAL A 343 -12.80 -2.52 -19.48
N ASN A 344 -12.14 -3.15 -20.45
CA ASN A 344 -12.00 -2.58 -21.79
C ASN A 344 -13.27 -2.78 -22.65
N ILE A 345 -14.22 -1.85 -22.52
CA ILE A 345 -15.50 -1.87 -23.24
C ILE A 345 -15.37 -1.75 -24.78
N ARG A 346 -14.20 -1.39 -25.33
CA ARG A 346 -14.01 -1.23 -26.79
C ARG A 346 -14.24 -2.53 -27.55
N THR A 347 -13.99 -3.67 -26.91
CA THR A 347 -14.26 -4.99 -27.47
C THR A 347 -15.75 -5.18 -27.72
N TRP A 348 -16.59 -4.85 -26.75
CA TRP A 348 -18.05 -4.96 -26.87
C TRP A 348 -18.65 -3.98 -27.89
N LYS A 349 -18.00 -2.83 -28.10
CA LYS A 349 -18.39 -1.87 -29.13
C LYS A 349 -18.27 -2.42 -30.56
N LYS A 350 -17.29 -3.31 -30.78
CA LYS A 350 -17.06 -3.95 -32.08
C LYS A 350 -17.83 -5.27 -32.23
N CYS A 351 -18.23 -5.90 -31.12
CA CYS A 351 -18.91 -7.19 -31.11
C CYS A 351 -20.39 -7.07 -31.55
N PRO A 352 -20.80 -7.66 -32.68
CA PRO A 352 -22.18 -7.59 -33.15
C PRO A 352 -23.21 -8.11 -32.14
N ASN A 353 -22.89 -9.22 -31.44
CA ASN A 353 -23.80 -9.82 -30.47
C ASN A 353 -23.94 -8.96 -29.20
N CYS A 354 -22.87 -8.29 -28.76
CA CYS A 354 -22.95 -7.32 -27.66
C CYS A 354 -23.88 -6.15 -28.03
N GLN A 355 -23.77 -5.65 -29.26
CA GLN A 355 -24.65 -4.59 -29.77
C GLN A 355 -26.12 -5.05 -29.89
N VAL A 356 -26.36 -6.33 -30.17
CA VAL A 356 -27.70 -6.93 -30.10
C VAL A 356 -28.22 -6.94 -28.67
N MET A 357 -27.40 -7.31 -27.69
CA MET A 357 -27.78 -7.32 -26.27
C MET A 357 -28.11 -5.92 -25.74
N ILE A 358 -27.31 -4.91 -26.09
CA ILE A 358 -27.58 -3.51 -25.75
C ILE A 358 -28.97 -3.09 -26.26
N LYS A 359 -29.28 -3.38 -27.53
CA LYS A 359 -30.61 -3.07 -28.10
C LYS A 359 -31.73 -3.88 -27.46
N LYS A 360 -31.53 -5.17 -27.22
CA LYS A 360 -32.52 -6.10 -26.63
C LYS A 360 -32.92 -5.68 -25.22
N HIS A 361 -31.97 -5.18 -24.44
CA HIS A 361 -32.18 -4.78 -23.04
C HIS A 361 -32.39 -3.28 -22.86
N HIS A 362 -32.49 -2.52 -23.95
CA HIS A 362 -32.69 -1.07 -23.94
C HIS A 362 -31.60 -0.31 -23.16
N LEU A 363 -30.35 -0.74 -23.31
CA LEU A 363 -29.19 -0.15 -22.68
C LEU A 363 -28.65 1.01 -23.55
N GLU A 364 -28.10 2.05 -22.92
CA GLU A 364 -27.57 3.23 -23.60
C GLU A 364 -26.27 2.93 -24.35
N ASP A 365 -25.35 2.20 -23.72
CA ASP A 365 -24.01 1.92 -24.25
C ASP A 365 -23.36 0.66 -23.64
N GLU A 366 -22.07 0.46 -23.94
CA GLU A 366 -21.30 -0.66 -23.41
C GLU A 366 -21.00 -0.57 -21.90
N HIS A 367 -21.07 0.62 -21.29
CA HIS A 367 -20.97 0.73 -19.82
C HIS A 367 -22.23 0.18 -19.17
N GLU A 368 -23.41 0.51 -19.69
CA GLU A 368 -24.65 -0.08 -19.20
C GLU A 368 -24.75 -1.59 -19.45
N LEU A 369 -24.05 -2.13 -20.45
CA LEU A 369 -23.89 -3.57 -20.63
C LEU A 369 -23.13 -4.21 -19.46
N GLN A 370 -22.07 -3.56 -18.95
CA GLN A 370 -21.39 -4.00 -17.73
C GLN A 370 -22.32 -3.94 -16.52
N SER A 371 -23.06 -2.84 -16.35
CA SER A 371 -23.99 -2.69 -15.22
C SER A 371 -25.12 -3.73 -15.29
N HIS A 372 -25.58 -4.08 -16.50
CA HIS A 372 -26.52 -5.18 -16.70
C HIS A 372 -25.95 -6.51 -16.20
N PHE A 373 -24.69 -6.82 -16.54
CA PHE A 373 -23.99 -7.98 -16.04
C PHE A 373 -23.83 -7.96 -14.52
N ASN A 374 -23.40 -6.84 -13.93
CA ASN A 374 -23.24 -6.70 -12.48
C ASN A 374 -24.55 -6.99 -11.74
N ARG A 375 -25.68 -6.44 -12.21
CA ARG A 375 -27.02 -6.69 -11.64
C ARG A 375 -27.48 -8.15 -11.80
N HIS A 376 -27.04 -8.84 -12.85
CA HIS A 376 -27.32 -10.26 -13.03
C HIS A 376 -26.56 -11.09 -11.99
N ILE A 377 -25.25 -10.84 -11.85
CA ILE A 377 -24.41 -11.53 -10.86
C ILE A 377 -24.85 -11.21 -9.44
N GLU A 378 -25.23 -9.97 -9.14
CA GLU A 378 -25.81 -9.57 -7.86
C GLU A 378 -27.03 -10.42 -7.49
N LYS A 379 -28.03 -10.51 -8.37
CA LYS A 379 -29.22 -11.34 -8.15
C LYS A 379 -28.87 -12.81 -7.99
N PHE A 380 -27.90 -13.29 -8.75
CA PHE A 380 -27.42 -14.66 -8.64
C PHE A 380 -26.80 -14.91 -7.25
N LEU A 381 -25.92 -14.04 -6.78
CA LEU A 381 -25.30 -14.12 -5.46
C LEU A 381 -26.33 -13.99 -4.33
N GLN A 382 -27.33 -13.11 -4.46
CA GLN A 382 -28.45 -13.02 -3.53
C GLN A 382 -29.22 -14.35 -3.42
N SER A 383 -29.42 -15.06 -4.54
CA SER A 383 -30.06 -16.38 -4.53
C SER A 383 -29.24 -17.44 -3.77
N LYS A 384 -27.95 -17.17 -3.52
CA LYS A 384 -27.02 -17.98 -2.72
C LYS A 384 -26.83 -17.45 -1.29
N GLY A 385 -27.59 -16.42 -0.90
CA GLY A 385 -27.47 -15.78 0.42
C GLY A 385 -26.20 -14.94 0.57
N LYS A 386 -25.62 -14.47 -0.55
CA LYS A 386 -24.41 -13.64 -0.60
C LYS A 386 -24.73 -12.23 -1.09
N GLN A 387 -23.87 -11.28 -0.76
CA GLN A 387 -23.89 -9.92 -1.28
C GLN A 387 -22.71 -9.68 -2.22
N LEU A 388 -22.97 -8.94 -3.29
CA LEU A 388 -21.94 -8.55 -4.25
C LEU A 388 -21.11 -7.40 -3.69
N MET A 389 -19.79 -7.50 -3.86
CA MET A 389 -18.88 -6.38 -3.69
C MET A 389 -18.06 -6.18 -4.99
N GLY A 390 -17.70 -4.95 -5.31
CA GLY A 390 -16.84 -4.65 -6.46
C GLY A 390 -16.11 -3.31 -6.33
N TRP A 391 -15.10 -3.11 -7.18
CA TRP A 391 -14.35 -1.86 -7.27
C TRP A 391 -15.23 -0.72 -7.80
N ASP A 392 -14.95 0.53 -7.41
CA ASP A 392 -15.84 1.68 -7.63
C ASP A 392 -16.25 1.99 -9.08
N GLU A 393 -15.62 1.39 -10.09
CA GLU A 393 -16.15 1.24 -11.44
C GLU A 393 -17.61 0.81 -11.48
N ILE A 394 -17.99 -0.17 -10.66
CA ILE A 394 -19.32 -0.78 -10.69
C ILE A 394 -20.46 0.19 -10.35
N VAL A 395 -20.14 1.33 -9.74
CA VAL A 395 -21.11 2.41 -9.44
C VAL A 395 -21.68 3.01 -10.73
N THR A 396 -20.92 3.01 -11.82
CA THR A 396 -21.33 3.58 -13.10
C THR A 396 -22.43 2.70 -13.73
N GLY A 397 -23.56 3.31 -14.13
CA GLY A 397 -24.70 2.62 -14.74
C GLY A 397 -25.64 1.88 -13.77
N GLY A 398 -25.44 2.06 -12.46
CA GLY A 398 -26.42 1.76 -11.41
C GLY A 398 -26.32 0.37 -10.77
N LEU A 399 -26.28 0.36 -9.43
CA LEU A 399 -26.29 -0.81 -8.54
C LEU A 399 -27.60 -0.86 -7.74
N THR A 400 -27.98 -2.02 -7.20
CA THR A 400 -29.01 -2.05 -6.15
C THR A 400 -28.40 -1.69 -4.81
N GLU A 401 -29.21 -1.31 -3.82
CA GLU A 401 -28.75 -0.94 -2.48
C GLU A 401 -28.05 -2.09 -1.73
N ASP A 402 -28.23 -3.34 -2.17
CA ASP A 402 -27.65 -4.53 -1.57
C ASP A 402 -26.18 -4.78 -1.99
N ALA A 403 -25.69 -4.10 -3.02
CA ALA A 403 -24.28 -4.15 -3.41
C ALA A 403 -23.40 -3.31 -2.47
N SER A 404 -22.12 -3.66 -2.39
CA SER A 404 -21.11 -2.88 -1.67
C SER A 404 -19.97 -2.49 -2.60
N VAL A 405 -19.30 -1.38 -2.29
CA VAL A 405 -18.31 -0.77 -3.16
C VAL A 405 -16.97 -0.60 -2.44
N MET A 406 -15.88 -0.97 -3.11
CA MET A 406 -14.52 -0.61 -2.70
C MET A 406 -14.02 0.58 -3.50
N TRP A 407 -13.82 1.73 -2.83
CA TRP A 407 -13.32 2.95 -3.47
C TRP A 407 -11.80 2.99 -3.51
N TRP A 408 -11.22 2.82 -4.69
CA TRP A 408 -9.78 2.75 -4.91
C TRP A 408 -9.24 3.93 -5.74
N ARG A 409 -10.07 4.53 -6.60
CA ARG A 409 -9.67 5.63 -7.49
C ARG A 409 -9.74 6.97 -6.77
N GLY A 410 -8.65 7.36 -6.11
CA GLY A 410 -8.50 8.68 -5.49
C GLY A 410 -8.71 9.86 -6.45
N TRP A 411 -8.49 9.64 -7.75
CA TRP A 411 -8.77 10.63 -8.80
C TRP A 411 -10.23 10.69 -9.27
N ARG A 412 -11.12 9.86 -8.70
CA ARG A 412 -12.59 9.87 -8.88
C ARG A 412 -13.28 10.07 -7.52
N PRO A 413 -13.08 11.23 -6.85
CA PRO A 413 -13.62 11.46 -5.50
C PRO A 413 -15.15 11.47 -5.45
N GLU A 414 -15.85 11.63 -6.56
CA GLU A 414 -17.31 11.60 -6.60
C GLU A 414 -17.91 10.18 -6.39
N ALA A 415 -17.16 9.12 -6.72
CA ALA A 415 -17.63 7.73 -6.70
C ALA A 415 -18.23 7.26 -5.35
N PRO A 416 -17.56 7.47 -4.18
CA PRO A 416 -18.13 7.07 -2.90
C PRO A 416 -19.37 7.88 -2.53
N GLY A 417 -19.51 9.13 -2.97
CA GLY A 417 -20.73 9.92 -2.76
C GLY A 417 -21.92 9.34 -3.52
N ILE A 418 -21.72 8.95 -4.77
CA ILE A 418 -22.76 8.30 -5.60
C ILE A 418 -23.17 6.96 -4.99
N ALA A 419 -22.21 6.15 -4.53
CA ALA A 419 -22.50 4.87 -3.86
C ALA A 419 -23.33 5.08 -2.58
N ALA A 420 -22.94 6.03 -1.74
CA ALA A 420 -23.65 6.32 -0.49
C ALA A 420 -25.08 6.81 -0.73
N ASP A 421 -25.29 7.65 -1.76
CA ASP A 421 -26.62 8.15 -2.16
C ASP A 421 -27.54 7.04 -2.67
N ASN A 422 -26.95 6.02 -3.33
CA ASN A 422 -27.66 4.81 -3.75
C ASN A 422 -27.93 3.83 -2.58
N GLY A 423 -27.44 4.13 -1.39
CA GLY A 423 -27.59 3.28 -0.20
C GLY A 423 -26.59 2.15 -0.09
N ASN A 424 -25.55 2.13 -0.94
CA ASN A 424 -24.50 1.11 -0.90
C ASN A 424 -23.55 1.33 0.27
N ASP A 425 -23.10 0.22 0.86
CA ASP A 425 -22.01 0.23 1.83
C ASP A 425 -20.65 0.38 1.13
N ILE A 426 -19.71 1.07 1.77
CA ILE A 426 -18.44 1.49 1.18
C ILE A 426 -17.26 1.06 2.04
N VAL A 427 -16.23 0.51 1.41
CA VAL A 427 -14.90 0.30 2.00
C VAL A 427 -13.89 1.20 1.30
N ILE A 428 -13.13 1.96 2.08
CA ILE A 428 -12.15 2.93 1.58
C ILE A 428 -10.81 2.24 1.34
N THR A 429 -10.35 2.20 0.09
CA THR A 429 -9.11 1.53 -0.32
C THR A 429 -8.24 2.40 -1.25
N THR A 430 -8.47 3.71 -1.26
CA THR A 430 -7.90 4.65 -2.23
C THR A 430 -6.38 4.55 -2.41
N THR A 431 -5.94 4.67 -3.66
CA THR A 431 -4.53 4.83 -4.07
C THR A 431 -3.81 6.00 -3.39
N ASP A 432 -4.54 6.98 -2.86
CA ASP A 432 -3.96 8.11 -2.14
C ASP A 432 -3.28 7.69 -0.83
N ALA A 433 -3.68 6.57 -0.21
CA ALA A 433 -3.13 6.12 1.06
C ALA A 433 -2.91 4.60 1.15
N TYR A 434 -3.83 3.80 0.63
CA TYR A 434 -3.95 2.39 1.00
C TYR A 434 -3.43 1.41 -0.05
N TYR A 435 -2.71 1.88 -1.08
CA TYR A 435 -1.97 1.04 -2.02
C TYR A 435 -0.54 0.82 -1.54
N PHE A 436 -0.24 -0.40 -1.09
CA PHE A 436 1.03 -0.75 -0.46
C PHE A 436 2.03 -1.37 -1.44
N ASP A 437 1.63 -1.68 -2.66
CA ASP A 437 2.55 -1.98 -3.76
C ASP A 437 3.37 -0.75 -4.16
N TYR A 438 2.85 0.47 -3.93
CA TYR A 438 3.59 1.71 -4.11
C TYR A 438 4.82 1.77 -3.18
N LEU A 439 5.88 2.42 -3.68
CA LEU A 439 7.11 2.64 -2.91
C LEU A 439 6.78 3.31 -1.57
N ASN A 440 7.43 2.85 -0.50
CA ASN A 440 7.29 3.39 0.85
C ASN A 440 7.54 4.92 0.92
N GLU A 441 8.37 5.48 0.04
CA GLU A 441 8.63 6.92 -0.04
C GLU A 441 7.48 7.72 -0.66
N GLY A 442 6.67 7.08 -1.52
CA GLY A 442 5.47 7.68 -2.12
C GLY A 442 4.26 7.65 -1.19
N ASN A 443 4.17 6.60 -0.36
CA ASN A 443 3.14 6.41 0.67
C ASN A 443 3.82 6.08 2.02
N PRO A 444 4.48 7.06 2.67
CA PRO A 444 5.14 6.84 3.96
C PRO A 444 4.11 6.60 5.07
N VAL A 445 4.53 5.95 6.15
CA VAL A 445 3.66 5.61 7.30
C VAL A 445 2.93 6.83 7.87
N GLU A 446 3.59 7.99 7.91
CA GLU A 446 3.01 9.25 8.36
C GLU A 446 1.84 9.72 7.48
N LYS A 447 1.97 9.57 6.15
CA LYS A 447 0.90 9.92 5.22
C LYS A 447 -0.32 9.03 5.43
N ILE A 448 -0.10 7.75 5.68
CA ILE A 448 -1.17 6.78 5.92
C ILE A 448 -1.87 7.08 7.24
N TYR A 449 -1.11 7.27 8.32
CA TYR A 449 -1.65 7.62 9.64
C TYR A 449 -2.52 8.89 9.59
N ASN A 450 -2.07 9.92 8.86
CA ASN A 450 -2.77 11.19 8.73
C ASN A 450 -3.93 11.17 7.72
N TYR A 451 -4.14 10.08 6.98
CA TYR A 451 -5.26 9.99 6.05
C TYR A 451 -6.56 9.72 6.81
N GLU A 452 -7.57 10.56 6.61
CA GLU A 452 -8.92 10.38 7.15
C GLU A 452 -9.77 9.59 6.15
N PRO A 453 -10.21 8.35 6.48
CA PRO A 453 -10.98 7.51 5.55
C PRO A 453 -12.35 8.09 5.15
N VAL A 454 -13.04 8.79 6.05
CA VAL A 454 -14.37 9.34 5.76
C VAL A 454 -14.22 10.65 4.99
N PRO A 455 -14.78 10.77 3.78
CA PRO A 455 -14.69 12.02 3.02
C PRO A 455 -15.36 13.19 3.78
N ASP A 456 -14.71 14.35 3.79
CA ASP A 456 -15.13 15.52 4.58
C ASP A 456 -16.48 16.13 4.14
N TYR A 457 -16.88 15.90 2.88
CA TYR A 457 -18.15 16.32 2.32
C TYR A 457 -19.33 15.36 2.60
N PHE A 458 -19.09 14.25 3.31
CA PHE A 458 -20.17 13.32 3.66
C PHE A 458 -21.11 13.89 4.72
N THR A 459 -22.42 13.71 4.51
CA THR A 459 -23.45 13.91 5.54
C THR A 459 -23.40 12.79 6.59
N PRO A 460 -23.97 12.98 7.80
CA PRO A 460 -24.00 11.91 8.82
C PRO A 460 -24.59 10.59 8.30
N LYS A 461 -25.65 10.66 7.46
CA LYS A 461 -26.27 9.48 6.85
C LYS A 461 -25.33 8.77 5.85
N GLN A 462 -24.54 9.52 5.08
CA GLN A 462 -23.55 8.93 4.18
C GLN A 462 -22.38 8.34 4.96
N THR A 463 -21.97 8.95 6.07
CA THR A 463 -20.92 8.42 6.97
C THR A 463 -21.29 7.05 7.53
N GLU A 464 -22.57 6.80 7.85
CA GLU A 464 -23.06 5.48 8.28
C GLU A 464 -22.85 4.37 7.24
N ARG A 465 -22.67 4.72 5.95
CA ARG A 465 -22.39 3.75 4.88
C ARG A 465 -20.92 3.35 4.80
N VAL A 466 -20.01 4.06 5.48
CA VAL A 466 -18.59 3.71 5.48
C VAL A 466 -18.34 2.58 6.47
N LEU A 467 -18.18 1.36 5.97
CA LEU A 467 -17.88 0.18 6.80
C LEU A 467 -16.48 0.27 7.42
N GLY A 468 -15.53 0.89 6.70
CA GLY A 468 -14.16 1.09 7.16
C GLY A 468 -13.16 1.22 6.02
N LEU A 469 -11.95 0.70 6.26
CA LEU A 469 -10.82 0.83 5.35
C LEU A 469 -10.09 -0.49 5.14
N GLN A 470 -9.36 -0.57 4.02
CA GLN A 470 -8.49 -1.69 3.71
C GLN A 470 -7.28 -1.24 2.91
N ALA A 471 -6.11 -1.85 3.18
CA ALA A 471 -4.91 -1.68 2.36
C ALA A 471 -4.68 -2.83 1.39
N ASN A 472 -4.28 -2.49 0.17
CA ASN A 472 -4.13 -3.40 -0.95
C ASN A 472 -2.65 -3.68 -1.25
N LEU A 473 -2.29 -4.96 -1.31
CA LEU A 473 -0.97 -5.43 -1.77
C LEU A 473 -1.09 -6.13 -3.12
N TRP A 474 -1.02 -5.34 -4.21
CA TRP A 474 -0.86 -5.86 -5.58
C TRP A 474 0.56 -6.39 -5.79
N SER A 475 0.69 -7.49 -6.53
CA SER A 475 1.90 -8.31 -6.49
C SER A 475 2.77 -8.28 -7.75
N GLU A 476 2.57 -7.38 -8.71
CA GLU A 476 3.40 -7.26 -9.93
C GLU A 476 4.90 -7.18 -9.61
N TRP A 477 5.23 -6.44 -8.55
CA TRP A 477 6.60 -6.20 -8.09
C TRP A 477 6.88 -6.75 -6.68
N ILE A 478 6.05 -7.68 -6.21
CA ILE A 478 6.16 -8.32 -4.89
C ILE A 478 6.25 -9.84 -5.09
N PRO A 479 7.41 -10.36 -5.53
CA PRO A 479 7.53 -11.76 -5.93
C PRO A 479 7.83 -12.74 -4.78
N SER A 480 7.98 -12.24 -3.54
CA SER A 480 8.32 -13.05 -2.38
C SER A 480 7.63 -12.53 -1.12
N PHE A 481 7.38 -13.41 -0.14
CA PHE A 481 6.74 -13.02 1.11
C PHE A 481 7.56 -12.00 1.91
N LYS A 482 8.90 -12.07 1.87
CA LYS A 482 9.75 -11.04 2.49
C LYS A 482 9.57 -9.68 1.83
N ARG A 483 9.39 -9.62 0.50
CA ARG A 483 9.07 -8.35 -0.18
C ARG A 483 7.66 -7.87 0.19
N LEU A 484 6.71 -8.78 0.39
CA LEU A 484 5.37 -8.43 0.86
C LEU A 484 5.41 -7.84 2.27
N GLN A 485 6.12 -8.47 3.20
CA GLN A 485 6.37 -7.95 4.55
C GLN A 485 7.04 -6.56 4.49
N TYR A 486 8.01 -6.38 3.61
CA TYR A 486 8.72 -5.10 3.44
C TYR A 486 7.79 -3.99 2.96
N GLN A 487 6.79 -4.33 2.15
CA GLN A 487 5.78 -3.36 1.72
C GLN A 487 4.71 -3.14 2.80
N ALA A 488 4.31 -4.18 3.51
CA ALA A 488 3.27 -4.10 4.53
C ALA A 488 3.73 -3.35 5.80
N PHE A 489 4.95 -3.59 6.29
CA PHE A 489 5.42 -3.06 7.58
C PHE A 489 6.41 -1.91 7.41
N PRO A 490 6.27 -0.82 8.19
CA PRO A 490 5.33 -0.63 9.31
C PRO A 490 3.94 -0.07 8.94
N ARG A 491 3.64 0.10 7.64
CA ARG A 491 2.43 0.79 7.17
C ARG A 491 1.11 0.13 7.62
N MET A 492 1.09 -1.19 7.79
CA MET A 492 -0.04 -1.96 8.33
C MET A 492 -0.45 -1.49 9.73
N LEU A 493 0.50 -1.04 10.57
CA LEU A 493 0.22 -0.55 11.91
C LEU A 493 -0.54 0.79 11.86
N ALA A 494 -0.29 1.61 10.84
CA ALA A 494 -1.06 2.84 10.62
C ALA A 494 -2.48 2.54 10.11
N VAL A 495 -2.67 1.49 9.30
CA VAL A 495 -4.00 1.02 8.88
C VAL A 495 -4.79 0.51 10.07
N SER A 496 -4.16 -0.31 10.91
CA SER A 496 -4.74 -0.80 12.17
C SER A 496 -5.19 0.36 13.07
N GLU A 497 -4.33 1.35 13.27
CA GLU A 497 -4.62 2.54 14.04
C GLU A 497 -5.79 3.34 13.44
N ASN A 498 -5.80 3.60 12.13
CA ASN A 498 -6.90 4.31 11.46
C ASN A 498 -8.23 3.54 11.51
N GLY A 499 -8.17 2.21 11.49
CA GLY A 499 -9.32 1.31 11.57
C GLY A 499 -9.98 1.24 12.94
N TRP A 500 -9.21 1.58 13.98
CA TRP A 500 -9.57 1.30 15.36
C TRP A 500 -9.67 2.54 16.23
N ALA A 501 -8.62 3.37 16.25
CA ALA A 501 -8.53 4.54 17.13
C ALA A 501 -9.52 5.64 16.70
N THR A 502 -9.74 6.60 17.60
CA THR A 502 -10.56 7.78 17.30
C THR A 502 -9.97 8.59 16.14
N GLN A 503 -10.77 9.52 15.59
CA GLN A 503 -10.35 10.37 14.48
C GLN A 503 -9.18 11.30 14.83
N GLU A 504 -8.93 11.59 16.12
CA GLU A 504 -7.85 12.47 16.56
C GLU A 504 -6.48 11.89 16.20
N LYS A 505 -5.66 12.69 15.53
CA LYS A 505 -4.33 12.31 15.04
C LYS A 505 -3.22 13.01 15.82
N ASP A 506 -2.26 12.23 16.30
CA ASP A 506 -0.98 12.66 16.83
C ASP A 506 0.10 11.67 16.34
N PHE A 507 0.77 12.04 15.26
CA PHE A 507 1.79 11.18 14.66
C PHE A 507 3.00 10.98 15.58
N GLY A 508 3.35 11.96 16.41
CA GLY A 508 4.47 11.85 17.34
C GLY A 508 4.21 10.80 18.42
N GLU A 509 2.99 10.80 18.98
CA GLU A 509 2.55 9.79 19.94
C GLU A 509 2.50 8.40 19.29
N PHE A 510 1.87 8.28 18.12
CA PHE A 510 1.81 7.02 17.37
C PHE A 510 3.20 6.47 17.05
N ASN A 511 4.11 7.32 16.54
CA ASN A 511 5.46 6.91 16.19
C ASN A 511 6.24 6.41 17.42
N SER A 512 6.03 7.00 18.60
CA SER A 512 6.66 6.53 19.84
C SER A 512 6.24 5.11 20.26
N ARG A 513 4.99 4.71 19.96
CA ARG A 513 4.52 3.33 20.13
C ARG A 513 5.05 2.44 19.02
N LEU A 514 5.02 2.91 17.78
CA LEU A 514 5.51 2.17 16.61
C LEU A 514 6.98 1.77 16.75
N GLU A 515 7.85 2.68 17.21
CA GLU A 515 9.28 2.41 17.41
C GLU A 515 9.53 1.19 18.33
N LYS A 516 8.68 1.00 19.34
CA LYS A 516 8.79 -0.13 20.28
C LYS A 516 8.33 -1.45 19.66
N GLN A 517 7.40 -1.40 18.70
CA GLN A 517 6.89 -2.59 18.00
C GLN A 517 7.96 -3.30 17.17
N TYR A 518 9.01 -2.61 16.73
CA TYR A 518 10.03 -3.25 15.90
C TYR A 518 10.75 -4.42 16.60
N SER A 519 10.91 -4.38 17.91
CA SER A 519 11.48 -5.52 18.67
C SER A 519 10.57 -6.76 18.60
N ARG A 520 9.25 -6.56 18.62
CA ARG A 520 8.24 -7.60 18.43
C ARG A 520 8.25 -8.12 17.00
N LEU A 521 8.33 -7.22 16.02
CA LEU A 521 8.47 -7.60 14.60
C LEU A 521 9.77 -8.38 14.34
N ASP A 522 10.86 -8.07 15.04
CA ASP A 522 12.11 -8.83 14.98
C ASP A 522 11.93 -10.26 15.56
N ALA A 523 11.22 -10.41 16.68
CA ALA A 523 10.92 -11.72 17.27
C ALA A 523 10.00 -12.58 16.38
N LEU A 524 9.12 -11.94 15.61
CA LEU A 524 8.24 -12.56 14.61
C LEU A 524 8.90 -12.80 13.24
N ASP A 525 10.19 -12.47 13.10
CA ASP A 525 10.96 -12.56 11.84
C ASP A 525 10.30 -11.83 10.66
N VAL A 526 9.65 -10.69 10.92
CA VAL A 526 9.00 -9.88 9.87
C VAL A 526 10.06 -9.04 9.15
N TYR A 527 10.21 -9.20 7.83
CA TYR A 527 11.13 -8.37 7.04
C TYR A 527 10.53 -6.99 6.73
N TYR A 528 10.51 -6.08 7.71
CA TYR A 528 9.91 -4.74 7.57
C TYR A 528 10.77 -3.73 6.79
N TYR A 529 10.15 -2.66 6.30
CA TYR A 529 10.82 -1.50 5.72
C TYR A 529 11.68 -0.75 6.74
N ILE A 530 12.91 -0.41 6.33
CA ILE A 530 13.79 0.52 7.02
C ILE A 530 13.71 1.87 6.28
N PRO A 531 13.60 3.02 6.98
CA PRO A 531 13.55 4.33 6.36
C PRO A 531 14.65 4.55 5.31
N ALA A 532 14.27 5.10 4.16
CA ALA A 532 15.17 5.36 3.04
C ALA A 532 16.35 6.25 3.44
N VAL A 533 17.51 6.02 2.82
CA VAL A 533 18.66 6.93 2.95
C VAL A 533 18.36 8.23 2.18
N LYS A 534 18.57 9.37 2.83
CA LYS A 534 18.48 10.73 2.28
C LYS A 534 19.85 11.27 1.90
N GLY A 535 19.88 12.31 1.07
CA GLY A 535 21.10 12.93 0.57
C GLY A 535 21.59 12.42 -0.79
N LEU A 536 20.90 11.42 -1.37
CA LEU A 536 21.20 10.81 -2.69
C LEU A 536 19.93 10.69 -3.56
N GLU A 537 18.93 11.53 -3.34
CA GLU A 537 17.67 11.53 -4.11
C GLU A 537 17.86 12.09 -5.52
N LYS A 538 18.87 12.95 -5.68
CA LYS A 538 19.22 13.63 -6.93
C LYS A 538 20.73 13.61 -7.14
N ASP A 539 21.15 13.53 -8.40
CA ASP A 539 22.56 13.70 -8.78
C ASP A 539 23.09 15.04 -8.23
N ILE A 540 24.31 15.04 -7.71
CA ILE A 540 24.96 16.18 -7.07
C ILE A 540 25.94 16.80 -8.07
N ALA A 541 25.82 18.09 -8.33
CA ALA A 541 26.80 18.83 -9.13
C ALA A 541 27.71 19.64 -8.21
N TYR A 542 28.99 19.73 -8.57
CA TYR A 542 29.99 20.51 -7.82
C TYR A 542 30.96 21.23 -8.75
N VAL A 543 31.68 22.23 -8.26
CA VAL A 543 32.73 22.92 -9.05
C VAL A 543 34.12 22.42 -8.62
N ASP A 544 34.47 22.63 -7.35
CA ASP A 544 35.77 22.19 -6.81
C ASP A 544 35.63 20.95 -5.92
N SER A 545 34.68 20.98 -5.00
CA SER A 545 34.28 19.84 -4.17
C SER A 545 32.86 20.03 -3.64
N THR A 546 32.29 18.97 -3.08
CA THR A 546 31.00 19.03 -2.39
C THR A 546 31.03 18.17 -1.14
N LYS A 547 30.23 18.57 -0.14
CA LYS A 547 30.00 17.82 1.08
C LYS A 547 28.76 16.95 0.90
N VAL A 548 28.89 15.65 1.10
CA VAL A 548 27.78 14.69 1.07
C VAL A 548 27.42 14.33 2.50
N ALA A 549 26.16 14.56 2.86
CA ALA A 549 25.58 14.15 4.13
C ALA A 549 24.48 13.13 3.86
N LEU A 550 24.52 12.03 4.60
CA LEU A 550 23.53 10.96 4.55
C LEU A 550 22.78 10.93 5.88
N GLU A 551 21.48 10.64 5.81
CA GLU A 551 20.64 10.43 6.99
C GLU A 551 19.49 9.49 6.65
N LEU A 552 18.80 8.97 7.66
CA LEU A 552 17.56 8.24 7.44
C LEU A 552 16.41 9.23 7.24
N ALA A 553 15.45 8.88 6.39
CA ALA A 553 14.22 9.65 6.21
C ALA A 553 13.49 9.94 7.53
N TYR A 554 13.58 8.99 8.47
CA TYR A 554 13.10 9.10 9.83
C TYR A 554 14.08 8.38 10.76
N PRO A 555 14.33 8.89 11.98
CA PRO A 555 15.16 8.20 12.96
C PRO A 555 14.59 6.81 13.26
N LEU A 556 15.46 5.81 13.30
CA LEU A 556 15.12 4.47 13.76
C LEU A 556 16.32 3.89 14.49
N LYS A 557 16.09 3.38 15.70
CA LYS A 557 17.15 2.84 16.55
C LYS A 557 17.80 1.61 15.91
N ASP A 558 19.09 1.42 16.21
CA ASP A 558 19.89 0.27 15.79
C ASP A 558 19.98 0.11 14.26
N VAL A 559 19.89 1.24 13.54
CA VAL A 559 20.09 1.32 12.09
C VAL A 559 21.41 2.01 11.79
N GLU A 560 22.16 1.43 10.85
CA GLU A 560 23.43 1.93 10.37
C GLU A 560 23.38 2.17 8.86
N ILE A 561 24.01 3.23 8.38
CA ILE A 561 24.12 3.53 6.94
C ILE A 561 25.50 3.10 6.46
N TYR A 562 25.53 2.36 5.35
CA TYR A 562 26.75 1.97 4.65
C TYR A 562 26.71 2.54 3.22
N TYR A 563 27.85 2.99 2.73
CA TYR A 563 27.97 3.54 1.39
C TYR A 563 29.22 3.03 0.67
N SER A 564 29.20 3.17 -0.66
CA SER A 564 30.30 2.82 -1.55
C SER A 564 30.52 3.92 -2.58
N LEU A 565 31.76 3.97 -3.06
CA LEU A 565 32.24 4.94 -4.05
C LEU A 565 32.78 4.24 -5.31
N ASP A 566 32.83 2.91 -5.31
CA ASP A 566 33.40 2.08 -6.37
C ASP A 566 32.34 1.48 -7.31
N GLY A 567 31.09 1.93 -7.19
CA GLY A 567 29.96 1.46 -7.98
C GLY A 567 29.36 0.11 -7.54
N ARG A 568 29.92 -0.58 -6.54
CA ARG A 568 29.31 -1.80 -5.98
C ARG A 568 28.16 -1.46 -5.04
N SER A 569 27.15 -2.32 -4.93
CA SER A 569 26.10 -2.14 -3.92
C SER A 569 26.71 -2.29 -2.51
N PRO A 570 26.51 -1.34 -1.58
CA PRO A 570 27.11 -1.41 -0.27
C PRO A 570 26.49 -2.55 0.54
N THR A 571 27.36 -3.40 1.08
CA THR A 571 27.08 -4.38 2.13
C THR A 571 27.59 -3.87 3.48
N LYS A 572 27.48 -4.66 4.55
CA LYS A 572 28.05 -4.28 5.87
C LYS A 572 29.59 -4.22 5.88
N GLU A 573 30.24 -4.77 4.86
CA GLU A 573 31.68 -4.68 4.63
C GLU A 573 32.08 -3.39 3.87
N ALA A 574 31.11 -2.59 3.41
CA ALA A 574 31.36 -1.30 2.78
C ALA A 574 31.69 -0.22 3.83
N ILE A 575 31.76 1.05 3.41
CA ILE A 575 32.16 2.15 4.30
C ILE A 575 30.96 2.51 5.18
N LYS A 576 31.11 2.36 6.50
CA LYS A 576 30.13 2.84 7.47
C LYS A 576 30.10 4.38 7.48
N TYR A 577 28.91 4.96 7.40
CA TYR A 577 28.73 6.40 7.49
C TYR A 577 28.74 6.85 8.96
N GLU A 578 29.73 7.67 9.33
CA GLU A 578 29.86 8.24 10.69
C GLU A 578 29.63 9.76 10.72
N ALA A 579 29.96 10.44 9.63
CA ALA A 579 29.83 11.87 9.49
C ALA A 579 29.80 12.24 7.99
N PRO A 580 29.33 13.45 7.65
CA PRO A 580 29.41 13.94 6.28
C PRO A 580 30.85 13.94 5.74
N PHE A 581 31.02 13.60 4.46
CA PHE A 581 32.33 13.47 3.81
C PHE A 581 32.44 14.37 2.56
N MET A 582 33.68 14.67 2.17
CA MET A 582 33.97 15.50 0.99
C MET A 582 34.19 14.64 -0.25
N VAL A 583 33.68 15.11 -1.39
CA VAL A 583 33.90 14.50 -2.71
C VAL A 583 34.40 15.57 -3.66
N ASN A 584 35.47 15.27 -4.39
CA ASN A 584 36.17 16.15 -5.32
C ASN A 584 36.39 15.50 -6.70
N ASP A 585 35.83 14.31 -6.93
CA ASP A 585 35.91 13.58 -8.19
C ASP A 585 34.51 13.27 -8.73
N THR A 586 34.41 13.01 -10.04
CA THR A 586 33.15 12.53 -10.64
C THR A 586 32.97 11.05 -10.33
N ILE A 587 31.95 10.70 -9.55
CA ILE A 587 31.77 9.36 -8.98
C ILE A 587 30.29 9.02 -8.81
N GLU A 588 29.94 7.73 -8.70
CA GLU A 588 28.60 7.30 -8.28
C GLU A 588 28.66 6.86 -6.82
N ILE A 589 27.88 7.52 -5.97
CA ILE A 589 27.73 7.13 -4.57
C ILE A 589 26.51 6.23 -4.49
N LYS A 590 26.67 5.09 -3.83
CA LYS A 590 25.57 4.19 -3.47
C LYS A 590 25.50 4.07 -1.96
N ALA A 591 24.30 4.10 -1.39
CA ALA A 591 24.09 3.96 0.05
C ALA A 591 22.88 3.09 0.38
N ARG A 592 22.97 2.40 1.51
CA ARG A 592 21.94 1.51 2.05
C ARG A 592 21.96 1.55 3.56
N ALA A 593 20.79 1.45 4.19
CA ALA A 593 20.64 1.33 5.62
C ALA A 593 20.40 -0.13 6.02
N TYR A 594 20.95 -0.52 7.16
CA TYR A 594 20.88 -1.86 7.72
C TYR A 594 20.42 -1.83 9.18
N ARG A 595 19.55 -2.77 9.56
CA ARG A 595 19.22 -3.08 10.96
C ARG A 595 19.25 -4.59 11.13
N GLY A 596 20.22 -5.09 11.88
CA GLY A 596 20.54 -6.52 11.81
C GLY A 596 20.76 -6.92 10.35
N GLU A 597 20.20 -8.03 9.89
CA GLU A 597 20.31 -8.48 8.49
C GLU A 597 19.34 -7.80 7.52
N LYS A 598 18.36 -7.03 8.03
CA LYS A 598 17.38 -6.35 7.19
C LYS A 598 17.99 -5.09 6.57
N PHE A 599 17.62 -4.77 5.34
CA PHE A 599 18.10 -3.59 4.62
C PHE A 599 17.02 -2.92 3.76
N ASN A 600 17.22 -1.63 3.46
CA ASN A 600 16.34 -0.87 2.57
C ASN A 600 16.77 -0.89 1.09
N ASP A 601 15.86 -0.43 0.24
CA ASP A 601 16.12 -0.23 -1.18
C ASP A 601 17.33 0.70 -1.41
N LEU A 602 18.15 0.35 -2.39
CA LEU A 602 19.40 1.05 -2.70
C LEU A 602 19.15 2.50 -3.10
N LYS A 603 19.89 3.43 -2.51
CA LYS A 603 19.96 4.83 -2.96
C LYS A 603 21.26 5.09 -3.69
N LYS A 604 21.18 5.86 -4.77
CA LYS A 604 22.34 6.22 -5.58
C LYS A 604 22.20 7.58 -6.22
N ALA A 605 23.31 8.31 -6.25
CA ALA A 605 23.42 9.58 -6.97
C ALA A 605 24.81 9.69 -7.57
N LYS A 606 24.89 10.29 -8.76
CA LYS A 606 26.16 10.68 -9.36
C LYS A 606 26.58 12.02 -8.79
N VAL A 607 27.85 12.15 -8.44
CA VAL A 607 28.51 13.41 -8.15
C VAL A 607 29.27 13.80 -9.41
N ILE A 608 28.94 14.95 -10.01
CA ILE A 608 29.42 15.35 -11.33
C ILE A 608 30.06 16.73 -11.24
N GLN A 609 31.29 16.86 -11.72
CA GLN A 609 31.94 18.15 -11.81
C GLN A 609 31.30 19.02 -12.89
N LYS A 610 31.09 20.30 -12.58
CA LYS A 610 30.58 21.34 -13.47
C LYS A 610 31.56 22.50 -13.48
N THR A 611 31.70 23.10 -14.65
CA THR A 611 32.46 24.35 -14.81
C THR A 611 31.48 25.51 -14.81
N TYR A 612 31.86 26.62 -14.17
CA TYR A 612 31.08 27.84 -14.19
C TYR A 612 30.89 28.35 -15.62
N LYS A 613 29.64 28.65 -15.97
CA LYS A 613 29.32 29.44 -17.15
C LYS A 613 29.40 30.91 -16.83
N GLU A 614 30.07 31.66 -17.69
CA GLU A 614 30.11 33.11 -17.61
C GLU A 614 28.76 33.72 -17.98
N ALA A 615 28.38 34.80 -17.29
CA ALA A 615 27.17 35.53 -17.61
C ALA A 615 27.27 36.17 -19.00
N SER A 616 26.14 36.32 -19.70
CA SER A 616 26.09 36.85 -21.06
C SER A 616 26.54 38.31 -21.21
N GLY A 617 26.78 39.02 -20.11
CA GLY A 617 27.07 40.46 -20.07
C GLY A 617 25.89 41.35 -20.48
N LYS A 618 24.73 40.76 -20.81
CA LYS A 618 23.51 41.49 -21.20
C LYS A 618 22.64 41.77 -19.99
N THR A 619 22.03 42.94 -19.97
CA THR A 619 21.00 43.30 -18.99
C THR A 619 19.67 43.44 -19.73
N PRO A 620 18.69 42.55 -19.50
CA PRO A 620 17.37 42.68 -20.07
C PRO A 620 16.72 44.02 -19.73
N LYS A 621 15.94 44.56 -20.66
CA LYS A 621 15.26 45.86 -20.47
C LYS A 621 13.90 45.70 -19.79
N GLU A 622 13.27 44.55 -19.98
CA GLU A 622 11.97 44.21 -19.43
C GLU A 622 12.05 42.93 -18.60
N SER A 623 11.29 42.87 -17.52
CA SER A 623 11.10 41.66 -16.73
C SER A 623 10.21 40.64 -17.45
N GLY A 624 10.31 39.37 -17.08
CA GLY A 624 9.53 38.27 -17.63
C GLY A 624 10.15 37.63 -18.88
N LEU A 625 9.43 36.68 -19.49
CA LEU A 625 9.87 35.93 -20.66
C LEU A 625 9.03 36.29 -21.90
N LYS A 626 9.60 36.07 -23.08
CA LYS A 626 8.86 36.05 -24.35
C LYS A 626 8.25 34.67 -24.54
N ARG A 627 6.96 34.59 -24.82
CA ARG A 627 6.25 33.34 -25.15
C ARG A 627 5.77 33.36 -26.60
N TRP A 628 6.05 32.29 -27.34
CA TRP A 628 5.45 32.00 -28.64
C TRP A 628 4.53 30.80 -28.53
N ILE A 629 3.46 30.82 -29.32
CA ILE A 629 2.55 29.69 -29.53
C ILE A 629 2.72 29.21 -30.97
N THR A 630 3.01 27.93 -31.14
CA THR A 630 3.09 27.30 -32.46
C THR A 630 1.96 26.29 -32.60
N ARG A 631 1.15 26.41 -33.66
CA ARG A 631 0.08 25.46 -33.98
C ARG A 631 0.61 24.36 -34.90
N GLY A 632 0.32 23.10 -34.59
CA GLY A 632 0.78 21.97 -35.40
C GLY A 632 0.97 20.68 -34.60
N LYS A 633 1.06 19.55 -35.30
CA LYS A 633 1.34 18.24 -34.70
C LYS A 633 2.85 17.97 -34.76
N PHE A 634 3.55 18.26 -33.67
CA PHE A 634 4.95 17.86 -33.48
C PHE A 634 5.02 16.43 -32.94
N LYS A 635 5.96 15.61 -33.42
CA LYS A 635 6.19 14.27 -32.89
C LYS A 635 7.04 14.33 -31.62
N LYS A 636 8.11 15.14 -31.65
CA LYS A 636 9.04 15.32 -30.54
C LYS A 636 9.14 16.78 -30.10
N VAL A 637 9.62 17.04 -28.88
CA VAL A 637 9.74 18.41 -28.33
C VAL A 637 10.87 19.18 -29.03
N GLU A 638 11.90 18.46 -29.45
CA GLU A 638 13.11 18.90 -30.15
C GLU A 638 12.81 19.53 -31.53
N ASP A 639 11.69 19.12 -32.13
CA ASP A 639 11.20 19.57 -33.43
C ASP A 639 10.59 20.99 -33.34
N ILE A 640 10.24 21.45 -32.13
CA ILE A 640 9.66 22.78 -31.92
C ILE A 640 10.77 23.83 -32.07
N LYS A 641 10.57 24.79 -32.98
CA LYS A 641 11.51 25.89 -33.26
C LYS A 641 10.85 27.25 -33.00
N THR A 642 11.63 28.20 -32.50
CA THR A 642 11.17 29.58 -32.33
C THR A 642 10.84 30.18 -33.70
N PRO A 643 9.64 30.74 -33.91
CA PRO A 643 9.28 31.39 -35.16
C PRO A 643 10.21 32.56 -35.48
N ILE A 644 10.72 32.63 -36.71
CA ILE A 644 11.64 33.70 -37.15
C ILE A 644 10.94 35.07 -37.20
N ASN A 645 9.66 35.11 -37.64
CA ASN A 645 8.85 36.33 -37.80
C ASN A 645 7.57 36.32 -36.96
N GLY A 646 7.58 35.66 -35.79
CA GLY A 646 6.38 35.51 -34.95
C GLY A 646 6.28 36.55 -33.84
N ASN A 647 5.08 37.14 -33.68
CA ASN A 647 4.75 37.93 -32.49
C ASN A 647 4.86 37.07 -31.23
N TYR A 648 5.44 37.64 -30.18
CA TYR A 648 5.50 37.01 -28.86
C TYR A 648 4.54 37.72 -27.89
N THR A 649 4.18 37.01 -26.83
CA THR A 649 3.51 37.59 -25.66
C THR A 649 4.51 37.66 -24.52
N LYS A 650 4.61 38.82 -23.84
CA LYS A 650 5.32 38.89 -22.56
C LYS A 650 4.55 38.10 -21.51
N VAL A 651 5.24 37.26 -20.75
CA VAL A 651 4.64 36.49 -19.65
C VAL A 651 5.51 36.60 -18.40
N ASP A 652 4.85 36.70 -17.24
CA ASP A 652 5.54 36.77 -15.94
C ASP A 652 5.82 35.41 -15.33
N SER A 653 5.20 34.34 -15.84
CA SER A 653 5.40 32.98 -15.35
C SER A 653 5.26 31.94 -16.46
N ILE A 654 5.79 30.75 -16.19
CA ILE A 654 5.66 29.60 -17.08
C ILE A 654 4.47 28.77 -16.60
N ALA A 655 3.35 28.89 -17.32
CA ALA A 655 2.12 28.18 -17.07
C ALA A 655 1.31 28.01 -18.37
N LEU A 656 0.34 27.09 -18.34
CA LEU A 656 -0.62 26.90 -19.44
C LEU A 656 -1.49 28.15 -19.67
N GLY A 657 -1.88 28.85 -18.60
CA GLY A 657 -2.84 29.96 -18.69
C GLY A 657 -4.14 29.51 -19.36
N ASP A 658 -4.63 30.29 -20.33
CA ASP A 658 -5.88 30.05 -21.07
C ASP A 658 -5.83 28.88 -22.05
N PHE A 659 -4.69 28.20 -22.19
CA PHE A 659 -4.49 27.10 -23.14
C PHE A 659 -4.84 25.72 -22.57
N LYS A 660 -5.45 25.64 -21.37
CA LYS A 660 -5.80 24.36 -20.73
C LYS A 660 -6.78 23.53 -21.56
N ASP A 661 -7.73 24.18 -22.22
CA ASP A 661 -8.78 23.52 -23.01
C ASP A 661 -8.42 23.43 -24.50
N GLU A 662 -7.25 23.93 -24.89
CA GLU A 662 -6.81 23.94 -26.27
C GLU A 662 -6.08 22.67 -26.69
N LYS A 663 -6.13 22.37 -28.00
CA LYS A 663 -5.47 21.21 -28.61
C LYS A 663 -4.49 21.64 -29.70
N ASN A 664 -3.52 20.76 -29.98
CA ASN A 664 -2.54 20.90 -31.08
C ASN A 664 -1.74 22.22 -31.06
N PHE A 665 -1.33 22.67 -29.88
CA PHE A 665 -0.41 23.79 -29.72
C PHE A 665 0.91 23.33 -29.12
N SER A 666 1.92 24.18 -29.17
CA SER A 666 3.17 24.06 -28.42
C SER A 666 3.63 25.45 -28.00
N MET A 667 4.35 25.51 -26.88
CA MET A 667 4.79 26.77 -26.30
C MET A 667 6.31 26.85 -26.29
N ILE A 668 6.82 28.04 -26.55
CA ILE A 668 8.24 28.34 -26.44
C ILE A 668 8.37 29.56 -25.55
N TYR A 669 9.19 29.46 -24.51
CA TYR A 669 9.53 30.57 -23.63
C TYR A 669 11.01 30.90 -23.82
N GLN A 670 11.36 32.17 -24.04
CA GLN A 670 12.76 32.59 -24.13
C GLN A 670 13.00 33.94 -23.44
N GLY A 671 14.20 34.12 -22.92
CA GLY A 671 14.66 35.33 -22.28
C GLY A 671 15.99 35.07 -21.60
N TYR A 672 16.18 35.65 -20.43
CA TYR A 672 17.33 35.47 -19.57
C TYR A 672 16.84 35.14 -18.17
N PHE A 673 17.57 34.25 -17.50
CA PHE A 673 17.48 33.95 -16.08
C PHE A 673 18.59 34.70 -15.34
N LYS A 674 18.29 35.27 -14.17
CA LYS A 674 19.24 35.99 -13.34
C LYS A 674 19.80 35.09 -12.23
N ALA A 675 21.07 34.73 -12.34
CA ALA A 675 21.83 34.13 -11.25
C ALA A 675 22.29 35.22 -10.27
N GLU A 676 21.77 35.23 -9.04
CA GLU A 676 22.09 36.23 -8.02
C GLU A 676 23.51 36.10 -7.42
N LYS A 677 24.10 34.91 -7.46
CA LYS A 677 25.45 34.60 -6.96
C LYS A 677 26.10 33.48 -7.77
N ASP A 678 27.42 33.38 -7.70
CA ASP A 678 28.15 32.23 -8.25
C ASP A 678 27.73 30.97 -7.50
N ALA A 679 27.01 30.05 -8.17
CA ALA A 679 26.54 28.82 -7.54
C ALA A 679 26.23 27.71 -8.56
N VAL A 680 26.06 26.50 -8.05
CA VAL A 680 25.39 25.42 -8.79
C VAL A 680 23.89 25.63 -8.64
N TYR A 681 23.22 25.91 -9.74
CA TYR A 681 21.77 26.06 -9.82
C TYR A 681 21.12 24.74 -10.23
N GLU A 682 20.02 24.42 -9.58
CA GLU A 682 19.11 23.33 -9.93
C GLU A 682 17.85 23.91 -10.58
N PHE A 683 17.42 23.28 -11.66
CA PHE A 683 16.17 23.57 -12.36
C PHE A 683 15.29 22.32 -12.31
N GLU A 684 14.01 22.46 -11.99
CA GLU A 684 13.02 21.38 -11.98
C GLU A 684 11.84 21.76 -12.87
N THR A 685 11.35 20.82 -13.68
CA THR A 685 10.17 21.00 -14.54
C THR A 685 9.14 19.94 -14.22
N ARG A 686 7.85 20.32 -14.13
CA ARG A 686 6.72 19.40 -14.08
C ARG A 686 5.80 19.67 -15.26
N SER A 687 5.60 18.68 -16.12
CA SER A 687 4.73 18.82 -17.28
C SER A 687 4.11 17.50 -17.73
N ASP A 688 3.02 17.59 -18.50
CA ASP A 688 2.49 16.49 -19.31
C ASP A 688 2.83 16.68 -20.80
N GLY A 689 2.95 15.59 -21.56
CA GLY A 689 3.28 15.59 -22.98
C GLY A 689 4.75 15.84 -23.34
N GLY A 690 5.45 16.67 -22.55
CA GLY A 690 6.91 16.81 -22.54
C GLY A 690 7.45 18.24 -22.65
N ASN A 691 8.59 18.52 -22.02
CA ASN A 691 9.30 19.80 -22.12
C ASN A 691 10.84 19.64 -22.16
N LEU A 692 11.54 20.63 -22.70
CA LEU A 692 13.00 20.74 -22.65
C LEU A 692 13.39 22.13 -22.15
N LEU A 693 14.29 22.21 -21.16
CA LEU A 693 14.79 23.46 -20.60
C LEU A 693 16.28 23.61 -20.86
N TYR A 694 16.67 24.77 -21.40
CA TYR A 694 18.03 25.13 -21.74
C TYR A 694 18.50 26.36 -20.98
N ILE A 695 19.77 26.36 -20.56
CA ILE A 695 20.50 27.52 -20.04
C ILE A 695 21.82 27.65 -20.82
N ASP A 696 22.10 28.83 -21.37
CA ASP A 696 23.26 29.07 -22.24
C ASP A 696 23.40 27.99 -23.34
N ASP A 697 22.27 27.70 -24.02
CA ASP A 697 22.13 26.68 -25.08
C ASP A 697 22.45 25.21 -24.69
N GLU A 698 22.77 24.94 -23.42
CA GLU A 698 22.92 23.58 -22.90
C GLU A 698 21.58 23.06 -22.38
N LEU A 699 21.24 21.82 -22.74
CA LEU A 699 20.05 21.14 -22.22
C LEU A 699 20.28 20.82 -20.74
N ILE A 700 19.56 21.50 -19.87
CA ILE A 700 19.65 21.30 -18.43
C ILE A 700 18.61 20.28 -17.97
N VAL A 701 17.35 20.45 -18.37
CA VAL A 701 16.27 19.51 -18.00
C VAL A 701 15.69 18.87 -19.25
N ASP A 702 15.91 17.57 -19.38
CA ASP A 702 15.22 16.72 -20.35
C ASP A 702 13.98 16.10 -19.72
N ASN A 703 12.82 16.66 -20.08
CA ASN A 703 11.52 16.10 -19.77
C ASN A 703 10.77 15.76 -21.07
N GLY A 704 11.48 15.32 -22.12
CA GLY A 704 10.92 15.02 -23.43
C GLY A 704 10.12 13.72 -23.50
N GLY A 705 9.48 13.48 -24.66
CA GLY A 705 8.63 12.31 -24.89
C GLY A 705 7.20 12.47 -24.35
N TYR A 706 6.28 11.60 -24.76
CA TYR A 706 4.85 11.71 -24.44
C TYR A 706 4.51 10.98 -23.13
N HIS A 707 4.09 11.71 -22.10
CA HIS A 707 3.80 11.17 -20.76
C HIS A 707 2.74 11.99 -20.00
N GLY A 708 2.16 11.44 -18.93
CA GLY A 708 1.38 12.23 -17.96
C GLY A 708 2.27 13.16 -17.11
N PRO A 709 1.70 13.99 -16.21
CA PRO A 709 2.46 14.90 -15.37
C PRO A 709 3.60 14.20 -14.62
N ARG A 710 4.85 14.57 -14.91
CA ARG A 710 6.03 14.06 -14.19
C ARG A 710 7.04 15.17 -13.95
N LYS A 711 7.85 14.99 -12.91
CA LYS A 711 8.97 15.86 -12.57
C LYS A 711 10.27 15.36 -13.20
N ARG A 712 11.10 16.30 -13.66
CA ARG A 712 12.50 16.11 -14.06
C ARG A 712 13.31 17.31 -13.61
N TYR A 713 14.60 17.10 -13.37
CA TYR A 713 15.49 18.15 -12.89
C TYR A 713 16.84 18.10 -13.61
N GLY A 714 17.63 19.15 -13.44
CA GLY A 714 18.96 19.29 -14.00
C GLY A 714 19.74 20.39 -13.32
N LYS A 715 21.07 20.36 -13.45
CA LYS A 715 21.98 21.24 -12.70
C LYS A 715 23.06 21.85 -13.57
N VAL A 716 23.37 23.12 -13.30
CA VAL A 716 24.40 23.90 -14.02
C VAL A 716 25.10 24.86 -13.06
N ALA A 717 26.41 25.03 -13.20
CA ALA A 717 27.17 26.03 -12.45
C ALA A 717 27.15 27.37 -13.21
N LEU A 718 26.63 28.43 -12.59
CA LEU A 718 26.49 29.75 -13.20
C LEU A 718 27.23 30.80 -12.39
N LYS A 719 27.94 31.69 -13.08
CA LYS A 719 28.42 32.94 -12.48
C LYS A 719 27.26 33.88 -12.22
N LYS A 720 27.44 34.79 -11.29
CA LYS A 720 26.49 35.86 -11.03
C LYS A 720 26.24 36.67 -12.31
N GLY A 721 24.97 36.83 -12.69
CA GLY A 721 24.56 37.63 -13.85
C GLY A 721 23.41 37.00 -14.64
N TRP A 722 23.23 37.46 -15.87
CA TRP A 722 22.13 37.04 -16.74
C TRP A 722 22.57 35.97 -17.74
N HIS A 723 21.84 34.86 -17.77
CA HIS A 723 22.07 33.70 -18.64
C HIS A 723 20.86 33.47 -19.54
N PRO A 724 20.99 33.27 -20.85
CA PRO A 724 19.86 32.94 -21.71
C PRO A 724 19.15 31.68 -21.20
N ILE A 725 17.82 31.77 -21.09
CA ILE A 725 16.95 30.64 -20.77
C ILE A 725 16.00 30.40 -21.94
N SER A 726 15.81 29.13 -22.30
CA SER A 726 14.84 28.72 -23.31
C SER A 726 14.11 27.46 -22.86
N ILE A 727 12.78 27.45 -22.97
CA ILE A 727 11.95 26.29 -22.66
C ILE A 727 11.07 25.99 -23.87
N ARG A 728 11.02 24.71 -24.26
CA ARG A 728 10.12 24.21 -25.31
C ARG A 728 9.16 23.22 -24.68
N TYR A 729 7.88 23.37 -24.97
CA TYR A 729 6.81 22.58 -24.37
C TYR A 729 5.85 22.04 -25.42
N LYS A 730 5.62 20.73 -25.36
CA LYS A 730 4.64 20.02 -26.15
C LYS A 730 3.61 19.37 -25.20
N PRO A 731 2.37 19.88 -25.11
CA PRO A 731 1.36 19.32 -24.23
C PRO A 731 0.93 17.91 -24.64
N SER A 732 0.29 17.20 -23.71
CA SER A 732 -0.46 15.99 -24.03
C SER A 732 -1.75 16.33 -24.79
N GLN A 733 -2.55 15.32 -25.16
CA GLN A 733 -3.85 15.57 -25.81
C GLN A 733 -4.82 16.38 -24.95
N ASN A 734 -4.70 16.26 -23.62
CA ASN A 734 -5.48 17.00 -22.62
C ASN A 734 -4.49 17.71 -21.68
N PRO A 735 -4.01 18.91 -22.04
CA PRO A 735 -2.98 19.61 -21.28
C PRO A 735 -3.40 19.85 -19.83
N ARG A 736 -2.56 19.45 -18.88
CA ARG A 736 -2.82 19.63 -17.44
C ARG A 736 -1.93 20.69 -16.82
N MET A 737 -0.63 20.67 -17.13
CA MET A 737 0.32 21.62 -16.55
C MET A 737 1.65 21.74 -17.31
N ILE A 738 2.26 22.92 -17.17
CA ILE A 738 3.70 23.12 -17.25
C ILE A 738 4.09 24.08 -16.13
N ASN A 739 5.09 23.70 -15.34
CA ASN A 739 5.67 24.53 -14.30
C ASN A 739 7.18 24.32 -14.26
N VAL A 740 7.91 25.38 -13.90
CA VAL A 740 9.35 25.37 -13.79
C VAL A 740 9.76 26.06 -12.50
N TRP A 741 10.64 25.41 -11.76
CA TRP A 741 11.25 25.92 -10.53
C TRP A 741 12.75 25.96 -10.67
N TYR A 742 13.39 26.80 -9.87
CA TYR A 742 14.84 26.88 -9.75
C TYR A 742 15.26 27.15 -8.30
N GLY A 743 16.53 26.90 -8.01
CA GLY A 743 17.16 27.26 -6.75
C GLY A 743 18.64 26.95 -6.79
N VAL A 744 19.39 27.39 -5.79
CA VAL A 744 20.75 26.87 -5.60
C VAL A 744 20.64 25.42 -5.11
N GLN A 745 21.55 24.56 -5.56
CA GLN A 745 21.56 23.15 -5.16
C GLN A 745 21.51 23.01 -3.63
N GLY A 746 20.53 22.24 -3.14
CA GLY A 746 20.31 22.00 -1.71
C GLY A 746 19.42 23.05 -1.02
N GLU A 747 19.11 24.15 -1.69
CA GLU A 747 18.11 25.12 -1.23
C GLU A 747 16.71 24.76 -1.77
N GLN A 748 15.65 25.30 -1.16
CA GLN A 748 14.28 25.12 -1.62
C GLN A 748 14.11 25.71 -3.03
N LEU A 749 13.53 24.94 -3.95
CA LEU A 749 13.23 25.44 -5.29
C LEU A 749 11.99 26.35 -5.26
N ILE A 750 12.10 27.50 -5.93
CA ILE A 750 11.01 28.48 -6.08
C ILE A 750 10.61 28.60 -7.55
N PRO A 751 9.36 29.00 -7.87
CA PRO A 751 8.91 29.13 -9.25
C PRO A 751 9.78 30.12 -10.05
N ILE A 752 10.02 29.83 -11.32
CA ILE A 752 10.58 30.83 -12.24
C ILE A 752 9.50 31.82 -12.63
N ASP A 753 9.73 33.10 -12.30
CA ASP A 753 8.85 34.20 -12.62
C ASP A 753 9.61 35.47 -13.08
N SER A 754 8.91 36.59 -13.24
CA SER A 754 9.46 37.86 -13.68
C SER A 754 10.40 38.54 -12.68
N GLN A 755 10.51 38.08 -11.44
CA GLN A 755 11.49 38.60 -10.48
C GLN A 755 12.92 38.18 -10.86
N VAL A 756 13.05 37.03 -11.52
CA VAL A 756 14.34 36.42 -11.89
C VAL A 756 14.49 36.18 -13.39
N THR A 757 13.56 36.69 -14.19
CA THR A 757 13.63 36.62 -15.65
C THR A 757 13.49 37.98 -16.32
N GLY A 758 14.09 38.12 -17.50
CA GLY A 758 13.95 39.30 -18.35
C GLY A 758 14.26 39.00 -19.82
N HIS A 759 13.87 39.87 -20.76
CA HIS A 759 14.10 39.64 -22.20
C HIS A 759 14.40 40.86 -23.09
#